data_AF-A0AAV9XJU0-F1
#
_entry.id   AF-A0AAV9XJU0-F1
#
_cell.length_a   1.000
_cell.length_b   1.000
_cell.length_c   1.000
_cell.angle_alpha   90.00
_cell.angle_beta   90.00
_cell.angle_gamma   90.00
#
_symmetry.space_group_name_H-M   'P 1'
#
loop_
_entity.id
_entity.type
_entity.pdbx_description
1 polymer ?
#
loop_
_entity_poly.entity_id
_entity_poly.type
_entity_poly.pdbx_seq_one_letter_code
_entity_poly.pdbx_strand_id
1 'polypeptide(L)'
;MSSILKTFTFIFTILSIIGPKHAVAIPLEATRDHQLEPRLVAPDNFWLTSMTHGSSPYAPAGYPIFRNVKDYGAKGDGVTDDTDAINAAASAGGRCEGSCGSSTVLGAIVYFPSGTYIVKKPIFQHYYTQFIGNPNDRPILQAHANFSGIAVVDSDFYVPGGDGGEWYINQSNFYRQIRNIIFNITALPPVVSDGVSNWVPTALHWQVAQATSLYNLHFIMSTAPGNNQVGIFMENGSGGFISDLTFFGGQFGMRCGAQQFTVRDLHFTSCITAIQMIWDWTWTWKNIYIYSCWVGIDVVGDGTSEDGQPISSITVLDSYFASVPIAILTGGQTGIQIDNTQIINCNIVVGKPGGPTILAGGDRTIVSWVSGNFYDGSNANGTSFTGVPTYIPSKPASLLDSTGKFFVRSKPQYETLSASSFYNVKSAGAVGNGVADDTDAINSALKQTGKIIFFPAGIYKITSQIFVPAGSKIVGESWSQIMATGSYFSDINHPKAAIKVGNAGESGIIEMQDLIFTTKGPTPGAILMEWNIKESSQGSAAMWDCHFRVGGAVGTDLQASDCPKLTGTINPNCYGGTLMLHLTAQSSAYLENVWAWVADHDVDIPDQTQIDIYMGRGILIESTASTWFWGTASEHSVMYQYQLYFAQNVFMGLVQTETPYFQSQPVAPQPFGIVEVALDVFPSDPDFTTCYLENDPDLCSMAWALNIDGASDIYIYGVGFYSWFQDNYSQACVATENCQQRLIQTSYSEKVYIYGIATKGAQEAVSPMGSGLTPALQSNNQNGYTTSITAWLVLAPVGSSAKGLFAYPPPNAYHSEEANNLGVIRYWAAFGDSYSAGPGAGDYIQDGASLYVSRTRTGTKPYKQCFQYTGAYPFLLGETKSPFRTSGVTKWAFFSCTGARINPGSSGDPVILTEELANIKGNEDFITLSLGGNDLDFGTLANACVFAIMYTSQAECDKYYNAAIDALTVQNNLDGMSPFSRSLEQAYVRIIDAYYTAGNKNGVDSTQSWFTIFVTNYLSLFSSIDDATNCNNINFKSFPNLNPIYTPQNLNFVNRGASRVNNGANNKYANRIVVVDSDSDFGGHRFCELQTTEPDYAKTLQDDGTWFYLPAVWVVDDNDNVDPIANQNLDINVPENIDLSGVNDAIDNYFGYPGGTVSAANGFAQQYPVLVKRNWWETFQIARYSVGLTRSAHPTVAGFKTIKQNLCIAICSRFRSIPTCQQNGANIESWCPRNG
;
A
#
# COMPACT_ATOMS: atom_id res chain seq x y z
N MET A 1 -24.62 64.95 44.23
CA MET A 1 -25.32 63.65 44.05
C MET A 1 -26.05 63.51 42.71
N SER A 2 -26.87 64.47 42.24
CA SER A 2 -27.56 64.33 40.94
C SER A 2 -26.66 64.33 39.69
N SER A 3 -25.51 65.02 39.71
CA SER A 3 -24.55 65.04 38.57
C SER A 3 -23.74 63.76 38.41
N ILE A 4 -23.38 63.08 39.52
CA ILE A 4 -22.51 61.88 39.50
C ILE A 4 -23.25 60.69 38.88
N LEU A 5 -24.57 60.57 39.09
CA LEU A 5 -25.36 59.48 38.54
C LEU A 5 -25.38 59.48 37.00
N LYS A 6 -25.40 60.66 36.37
CA LYS A 6 -25.46 60.78 34.90
C LYS A 6 -24.15 60.39 34.20
N THR A 7 -23.00 60.58 34.84
CA THR A 7 -21.70 60.13 34.29
C THR A 7 -21.59 58.61 34.32
N PHE A 8 -22.08 57.96 35.37
CA PHE A 8 -22.09 56.48 35.45
C PHE A 8 -23.01 55.84 34.42
N THR A 9 -24.19 56.40 34.15
CA THR A 9 -25.10 55.83 33.12
C THR A 9 -24.53 55.94 31.71
N PHE A 10 -23.81 57.02 31.37
CA PHE A 10 -23.23 57.19 30.04
C PHE A 10 -22.05 56.23 29.76
N ILE A 11 -21.25 55.91 30.78
CA ILE A 11 -20.15 54.94 30.69
C ILE A 11 -20.70 53.52 30.48
N PHE A 12 -21.77 53.14 31.19
CA PHE A 12 -22.40 51.83 31.01
C PHE A 12 -22.97 51.61 29.61
N THR A 13 -23.61 52.62 29.00
CA THR A 13 -24.19 52.49 27.65
C THR A 13 -23.13 52.30 26.56
N ILE A 14 -21.94 52.90 26.70
CA ILE A 14 -20.83 52.70 25.75
C ILE A 14 -20.20 51.31 25.93
N LEU A 15 -20.02 50.84 27.17
CA LEU A 15 -19.53 49.49 27.45
C LEU A 15 -20.48 48.37 26.99
N SER A 16 -21.79 48.62 26.89
CA SER A 16 -22.77 47.65 26.38
C SER A 16 -22.91 47.61 24.85
N ILE A 17 -22.30 48.55 24.11
CA ILE A 17 -22.28 48.53 22.63
C ILE A 17 -20.98 47.89 22.09
N ILE A 18 -19.94 47.78 22.94
CA ILE A 18 -18.70 47.01 22.66
C ILE A 18 -18.74 45.69 23.45
N GLY A 19 -19.79 44.89 23.23
CA GLY A 19 -19.88 43.55 23.81
C GLY A 19 -18.90 42.58 23.13
N PRO A 20 -18.12 41.77 23.88
CA PRO A 20 -17.26 40.75 23.29
C PRO A 20 -18.12 39.60 22.75
N LYS A 21 -18.41 39.61 21.45
CA LYS A 21 -19.03 38.48 20.73
C LYS A 21 -18.11 37.26 20.55
N HIS A 22 -16.96 37.24 21.22
CA HIS A 22 -15.95 36.17 21.18
C HIS A 22 -15.56 35.68 22.58
N ALA A 23 -16.49 35.71 23.53
CA ALA A 23 -16.37 34.91 24.75
C ALA A 23 -16.60 33.43 24.39
N VAL A 24 -15.54 32.77 23.90
CA VAL A 24 -15.50 31.30 23.77
C VAL A 24 -15.75 30.71 25.15
N ALA A 25 -16.74 29.83 25.26
CA ALA A 25 -17.00 29.11 26.51
C ALA A 25 -15.85 28.14 26.77
N ILE A 26 -14.94 28.51 27.68
CA ILE A 26 -13.84 27.65 28.11
C ILE A 26 -14.41 26.49 28.92
N PRO A 27 -14.11 25.22 28.60
CA PRO A 27 -14.30 24.10 29.50
C PRO A 27 -13.28 24.22 30.65
N LEU A 28 -13.63 24.99 31.68
CA LEU A 28 -12.84 25.14 32.91
C LEU A 28 -12.99 23.90 33.81
N GLU A 29 -12.49 22.76 33.34
CA GLU A 29 -12.28 21.59 34.20
C GLU A 29 -10.98 21.71 35.00
N ALA A 30 -9.94 22.33 34.41
CA ALA A 30 -8.61 22.49 35.01
C ALA A 30 -8.49 23.45 36.22
N THR A 31 -9.60 24.02 36.74
CA THR A 31 -9.55 24.99 37.86
C THR A 31 -10.41 24.63 39.08
N ARG A 32 -11.09 23.48 39.08
CA ARG A 32 -11.94 23.08 40.22
C ARG A 32 -11.19 22.56 41.44
N ASP A 33 -9.88 22.31 41.35
CA ASP A 33 -9.08 21.77 42.47
C ASP A 33 -8.37 22.85 43.32
N HIS A 34 -8.59 24.14 43.08
CA HIS A 34 -8.00 25.22 43.89
C HIS A 34 -8.72 25.49 45.24
N GLN A 35 -9.63 24.62 45.67
CA GLN A 35 -10.08 24.54 47.06
C GLN A 35 -9.87 23.12 47.59
N LEU A 36 -8.73 22.92 48.27
CA LEU A 36 -8.39 21.70 49.00
C LEU A 36 -9.24 21.58 50.28
N GLU A 37 -10.53 21.27 50.11
CA GLU A 37 -11.24 20.47 51.10
C GLU A 37 -10.63 19.05 51.06
N PRO A 38 -10.35 18.40 52.20
CA PRO A 38 -9.78 17.06 52.21
C PRO A 38 -10.78 16.06 51.62
N ARG A 39 -10.60 15.69 50.35
CA ARG A 39 -11.32 14.57 49.75
C ARG A 39 -11.08 13.33 50.60
N LEU A 40 -12.16 12.64 50.96
CA LEU A 40 -12.09 11.28 51.49
C LEU A 40 -11.31 10.44 50.48
N VAL A 41 -10.25 9.79 50.94
CA VAL A 41 -9.41 8.90 50.12
C VAL A 41 -10.33 7.90 49.41
N ALA A 42 -10.38 7.97 48.09
CA ALA A 42 -11.12 6.99 47.30
C ALA A 42 -10.48 5.61 47.55
N PRO A 43 -11.26 4.55 47.80
CA PRO A 43 -10.69 3.22 47.91
C PRO A 43 -10.00 2.86 46.59
N ASP A 44 -8.76 2.39 46.66
CA ASP A 44 -8.03 1.90 45.50
C ASP A 44 -8.77 0.69 44.92
N ASN A 45 -9.43 0.94 43.80
CA ASN A 45 -10.38 0.03 43.16
C ASN A 45 -10.05 -0.17 41.66
N PHE A 46 -8.88 0.28 41.22
CA PHE A 46 -8.46 0.12 39.83
C PHE A 46 -8.29 -1.38 39.53
N TRP A 47 -8.97 -1.88 38.49
CA TRP A 47 -9.12 -3.32 38.24
C TRP A 47 -7.81 -4.11 38.31
N LEU A 48 -6.70 -3.53 37.82
CA LEU A 48 -5.39 -4.15 37.76
C LEU A 48 -4.88 -4.61 39.13
N THR A 49 -5.13 -3.85 40.21
CA THR A 49 -4.64 -4.17 41.57
C THR A 49 -5.30 -5.41 42.18
N SER A 50 -6.41 -5.85 41.60
CA SER A 50 -7.20 -7.00 42.04
C SER A 50 -7.08 -8.21 41.10
N MET A 51 -6.24 -8.13 40.06
CA MET A 51 -6.04 -9.23 39.11
C MET A 51 -5.05 -10.28 39.63
N THR A 52 -5.17 -11.51 39.14
CA THR A 52 -4.11 -12.50 39.28
C THR A 52 -3.02 -12.21 38.25
N HIS A 53 -1.91 -11.65 38.73
CA HIS A 53 -0.74 -11.27 37.94
C HIS A 53 0.00 -12.47 37.35
N GLY A 54 0.72 -12.21 36.26
CA GLY A 54 1.49 -13.19 35.50
C GLY A 54 2.92 -13.39 35.98
N SER A 55 3.73 -13.95 35.09
CA SER A 55 5.12 -14.36 35.34
C SER A 55 5.92 -14.26 34.04
N SER A 56 7.14 -13.70 34.09
CA SER A 56 8.09 -13.84 32.99
C SER A 56 8.70 -15.26 33.02
N PRO A 57 8.54 -16.11 31.98
CA PRO A 57 8.94 -17.52 32.04
C PRO A 57 10.45 -17.75 32.12
N TYR A 58 11.24 -16.78 31.64
CA TYR A 58 12.71 -16.84 31.59
C TYR A 58 13.40 -15.96 32.65
N ALA A 59 12.63 -15.29 33.52
CA ALA A 59 13.15 -14.58 34.68
C ALA A 59 13.53 -15.55 35.83
N PRO A 60 14.31 -15.11 36.83
CA PRO A 60 14.57 -15.89 38.04
C PRO A 60 13.30 -16.39 38.73
N ALA A 61 13.35 -17.58 39.33
CA ALA A 61 12.19 -18.17 40.01
C ALA A 61 11.66 -17.26 41.14
N GLY A 62 10.37 -16.93 41.09
CA GLY A 62 9.72 -16.02 42.05
C GLY A 62 9.86 -14.53 41.72
N TYR A 63 10.37 -14.18 40.53
CA TYR A 63 10.44 -12.80 40.05
C TYR A 63 9.05 -12.12 40.03
N PRO A 64 8.84 -10.99 40.75
CA PRO A 64 7.57 -10.29 40.75
C PRO A 64 7.40 -9.49 39.45
N ILE A 65 6.23 -9.54 38.81
CA ILE A 65 5.90 -8.67 37.67
C ILE A 65 5.24 -7.37 38.16
N PHE A 66 4.16 -7.49 38.93
CA PHE A 66 3.46 -6.37 39.53
C PHE A 66 4.08 -6.02 40.90
N ARG A 67 4.38 -4.74 41.11
CA ARG A 67 4.89 -4.18 42.37
C ARG A 67 4.03 -3.00 42.79
N ASN A 68 3.33 -3.07 43.90
CA ASN A 68 2.72 -1.89 44.52
C ASN A 68 3.78 -1.19 45.39
N VAL A 69 4.08 0.09 45.15
CA VAL A 69 5.13 0.81 45.91
C VAL A 69 4.91 0.81 47.42
N LYS A 70 3.66 0.67 47.90
CA LYS A 70 3.34 0.60 49.33
C LYS A 70 3.76 -0.72 49.97
N ASP A 71 3.84 -1.82 49.21
CA ASP A 71 4.36 -3.11 49.69
C ASP A 71 5.88 -3.06 49.95
N TYR A 72 6.58 -2.16 49.25
CA TYR A 72 8.00 -1.86 49.44
C TYR A 72 8.26 -0.76 50.48
N GLY A 73 7.21 -0.31 51.18
CA GLY A 73 7.29 0.56 52.33
C GLY A 73 6.86 2.00 52.10
N ALA A 74 6.57 2.42 50.86
CA ALA A 74 6.16 3.79 50.56
C ALA A 74 4.85 4.15 51.28
N LYS A 75 4.70 5.41 51.70
CA LYS A 75 3.52 5.88 52.44
C LYS A 75 2.54 6.62 51.54
N GLY A 76 3.04 7.48 50.65
CA GLY A 76 2.21 8.40 49.88
C GLY A 76 1.45 9.39 50.78
N ASP A 77 2.04 9.79 51.92
CA ASP A 77 1.42 10.60 52.97
C ASP A 77 1.76 12.11 52.87
N GLY A 78 2.58 12.52 51.89
CA GLY A 78 3.04 13.89 51.69
C GLY A 78 4.10 14.37 52.70
N VAL A 79 4.68 13.47 53.51
CA VAL A 79 5.65 13.80 54.56
C VAL A 79 6.86 12.86 54.55
N THR A 80 6.61 11.56 54.41
CA THR A 80 7.63 10.52 54.37
C THR A 80 8.39 10.55 53.05
N ASP A 81 9.71 10.41 53.12
CA ASP A 81 10.57 10.24 51.96
C ASP A 81 10.40 8.83 51.38
N ASP A 82 9.68 8.75 50.28
CA ASP A 82 9.32 7.48 49.64
C ASP A 82 10.34 7.07 48.56
N THR A 83 11.40 7.87 48.34
CA THR A 83 12.41 7.64 47.28
C THR A 83 12.96 6.22 47.27
N ASP A 84 13.47 5.76 48.42
CA ASP A 84 14.14 4.47 48.53
C ASP A 84 13.14 3.30 48.43
N ALA A 85 11.89 3.50 48.86
CA ALA A 85 10.83 2.48 48.75
C ALA A 85 10.32 2.31 47.31
N ILE A 86 10.17 3.41 46.57
CA ILE A 86 9.81 3.38 45.15
C ILE A 86 10.95 2.76 44.33
N ASN A 87 12.20 3.15 44.57
CA ASN A 87 13.35 2.54 43.90
C ASN A 87 13.53 1.05 44.27
N ALA A 88 13.22 0.64 45.51
CA ALA A 88 13.18 -0.77 45.88
C ALA A 88 12.10 -1.56 45.11
N ALA A 89 10.91 -0.98 44.91
CA ALA A 89 9.88 -1.58 44.06
C ALA A 89 10.35 -1.67 42.59
N ALA A 90 10.97 -0.61 42.06
CA ALA A 90 11.41 -0.51 40.68
C ALA A 90 12.59 -1.43 40.31
N SER A 91 13.45 -1.79 41.28
CA SER A 91 14.62 -2.68 41.13
C SER A 91 14.38 -4.12 41.62
N ALA A 92 13.24 -4.40 42.28
CA ALA A 92 12.96 -5.71 42.87
C ALA A 92 13.06 -6.85 41.85
N GLY A 93 13.70 -7.96 42.24
CA GLY A 93 13.87 -9.15 41.40
C GLY A 93 15.22 -9.26 40.68
N GLY A 94 16.13 -8.28 40.83
CA GLY A 94 17.43 -8.27 40.16
C GLY A 94 17.26 -7.91 38.69
N ARG A 95 16.98 -6.62 38.44
CA ARG A 95 16.56 -6.12 37.13
C ARG A 95 17.73 -5.70 36.25
N CYS A 96 17.42 -5.29 35.03
CA CYS A 96 18.41 -4.78 34.09
C CYS A 96 18.93 -3.41 34.53
N GLU A 97 20.07 -3.40 35.22
CA GLU A 97 20.78 -2.22 35.75
C GLU A 97 22.27 -2.27 35.38
N GLY A 98 22.95 -1.12 35.39
CA GLY A 98 24.39 -1.05 35.10
C GLY A 98 24.72 -1.58 33.71
N SER A 99 25.67 -2.51 33.61
CA SER A 99 26.15 -3.08 32.32
C SER A 99 25.23 -4.18 31.75
N CYS A 100 23.92 -4.12 31.99
CA CYS A 100 22.97 -5.08 31.46
C CYS A 100 22.68 -4.86 29.96
N GLY A 101 22.69 -3.62 29.48
CA GLY A 101 22.42 -3.26 28.08
C GLY A 101 20.93 -3.22 27.74
N SER A 102 20.24 -4.37 27.80
CA SER A 102 18.80 -4.50 27.56
C SER A 102 18.28 -5.84 28.11
N SER A 103 16.95 -5.99 28.27
CA SER A 103 16.34 -7.32 28.49
C SER A 103 14.84 -7.33 28.19
N THR A 104 14.35 -8.40 27.60
CA THR A 104 12.92 -8.72 27.45
C THR A 104 12.40 -9.65 28.55
N VAL A 105 13.30 -10.27 29.32
CA VAL A 105 12.91 -11.22 30.39
C VAL A 105 12.60 -10.54 31.73
N LEU A 106 13.11 -9.33 32.02
CA LEU A 106 12.98 -8.66 33.32
C LEU A 106 11.89 -7.56 33.36
N GLY A 107 10.69 -7.88 32.87
CA GLY A 107 9.55 -6.95 32.77
C GLY A 107 9.01 -6.46 34.11
N ALA A 108 8.41 -5.27 34.14
CA ALA A 108 7.84 -4.72 35.37
C ALA A 108 6.63 -3.82 35.18
N ILE A 109 5.66 -3.97 36.08
CA ILE A 109 4.69 -2.93 36.42
C ILE A 109 5.00 -2.43 37.83
N VAL A 110 5.34 -1.15 37.96
CA VAL A 110 5.40 -0.45 39.25
C VAL A 110 4.13 0.39 39.37
N TYR A 111 3.27 -0.03 40.29
CA TYR A 111 1.98 0.61 40.54
C TYR A 111 2.07 1.58 41.72
N PHE A 112 1.52 2.77 41.50
CA PHE A 112 1.47 3.87 42.45
C PHE A 112 0.00 4.12 42.87
N PRO A 113 -0.44 3.59 44.03
CA PRO A 113 -1.75 3.94 44.58
C PRO A 113 -1.86 5.44 44.86
N SER A 114 -3.08 5.93 45.05
CA SER A 114 -3.34 7.32 45.42
C SER A 114 -2.57 7.75 46.68
N GLY A 115 -2.07 8.98 46.64
CA GLY A 115 -1.21 9.57 47.67
C GLY A 115 -0.20 10.58 47.11
N THR A 116 0.51 11.26 48.01
CA THR A 116 1.59 12.18 47.68
C THR A 116 2.91 11.60 48.16
N TYR A 117 3.79 11.24 47.23
CA TYR A 117 5.07 10.60 47.49
C TYR A 117 6.17 11.66 47.47
N ILE A 118 6.80 11.94 48.63
CA ILE A 118 7.93 12.88 48.66
C ILE A 118 9.17 12.18 48.13
N VAL A 119 9.84 12.79 47.16
CA VAL A 119 11.07 12.28 46.55
C VAL A 119 12.21 13.27 46.66
N LYS A 120 13.43 12.77 46.96
CA LYS A 120 14.64 13.58 47.18
C LYS A 120 15.81 13.21 46.25
N LYS A 121 15.70 12.13 45.49
CA LYS A 121 16.64 11.70 44.44
C LYS A 121 15.82 11.09 43.29
N PRO A 122 16.41 10.87 42.11
CA PRO A 122 15.70 10.26 40.99
C PRO A 122 15.07 8.91 41.34
N ILE A 123 13.92 8.66 40.75
CA ILE A 123 13.31 7.34 40.66
C ILE A 123 13.74 6.72 39.32
N PHE A 124 14.48 5.62 39.39
CA PHE A 124 15.02 4.96 38.20
C PHE A 124 13.98 4.04 37.57
N GLN A 125 13.45 4.45 36.42
CA GLN A 125 12.73 3.53 35.55
C GLN A 125 13.77 2.68 34.83
N HIS A 126 13.88 1.40 35.18
CA HIS A 126 14.82 0.50 34.52
C HIS A 126 14.23 0.04 33.17
N TYR A 127 15.01 -0.67 32.36
CA TYR A 127 14.56 -1.28 31.09
C TYR A 127 13.27 -2.13 31.24
N TYR A 128 12.44 -2.24 30.20
CA TYR A 128 11.20 -3.07 30.18
C TYR A 128 10.22 -2.76 31.35
N THR A 129 9.86 -1.48 31.56
CA THR A 129 9.09 -1.04 32.75
C THR A 129 7.88 -0.15 32.42
N GLN A 130 6.74 -0.45 33.04
CA GLN A 130 5.58 0.42 33.11
C GLN A 130 5.43 1.02 34.53
N PHE A 131 5.38 2.34 34.63
CA PHE A 131 4.97 3.07 35.84
C PHE A 131 3.50 3.46 35.68
N ILE A 132 2.64 2.97 36.58
CA ILE A 132 1.18 3.13 36.48
C ILE A 132 0.65 3.74 37.77
N GLY A 133 0.21 4.99 37.71
CA GLY A 133 -0.58 5.60 38.79
C GLY A 133 -2.03 5.15 38.78
N ASN A 134 -2.71 5.23 39.94
CA ASN A 134 -4.15 5.05 40.02
C ASN A 134 -4.87 6.08 39.12
N PRO A 135 -5.57 5.68 38.04
CA PRO A 135 -6.29 6.63 37.19
C PRO A 135 -7.48 7.30 37.89
N ASN A 136 -8.08 6.68 38.91
CA ASN A 136 -9.28 7.20 39.60
C ASN A 136 -8.98 8.34 40.58
N ASP A 137 -7.76 8.40 41.11
CA ASP A 137 -7.24 9.49 41.95
C ASP A 137 -5.72 9.47 41.88
N ARG A 138 -5.15 10.35 41.03
CA ARG A 138 -3.76 10.20 40.55
C ARG A 138 -2.72 10.48 41.63
N PRO A 139 -1.71 9.62 41.79
CA PRO A 139 -0.59 9.87 42.69
C PRO A 139 0.21 11.10 42.28
N ILE A 140 0.70 11.83 43.29
CA ILE A 140 1.60 12.97 43.12
C ILE A 140 3.02 12.54 43.48
N LEU A 141 3.95 12.59 42.52
CA LEU A 141 5.38 12.58 42.78
C LEU A 141 5.80 14.03 43.11
N GLN A 142 6.00 14.29 44.40
CA GLN A 142 6.30 15.60 44.94
C GLN A 142 7.81 15.72 45.18
N ALA A 143 8.50 16.49 44.35
CA ALA A 143 9.90 16.77 44.59
C ALA A 143 10.06 17.59 45.88
N HIS A 144 11.04 17.22 46.70
CA HIS A 144 11.42 17.96 47.90
C HIS A 144 12.35 19.13 47.54
N ALA A 145 12.34 20.23 48.32
CA ALA A 145 13.17 21.41 48.04
C ALA A 145 14.69 21.15 48.01
N ASN A 146 15.14 20.07 48.65
CA ASN A 146 16.54 19.61 48.65
C ASN A 146 16.76 18.37 47.75
N PHE A 147 15.94 18.17 46.71
CA PHE A 147 16.14 17.11 45.73
C PHE A 147 17.48 17.30 44.99
N SER A 148 18.15 16.20 44.64
CA SER A 148 19.37 16.24 43.83
C SER A 148 19.43 15.05 42.87
N GLY A 149 19.63 15.34 41.57
CA GLY A 149 19.67 14.39 40.46
C GLY A 149 19.24 15.05 39.16
N ILE A 150 19.31 14.32 38.04
CA ILE A 150 18.94 14.81 36.69
C ILE A 150 17.46 15.20 36.60
N ALA A 151 16.55 14.33 37.06
CA ALA A 151 15.11 14.54 37.07
C ALA A 151 14.42 13.68 38.14
N VAL A 152 13.17 13.99 38.50
CA VAL A 152 12.39 13.23 39.50
C VAL A 152 12.17 11.77 39.08
N VAL A 153 11.86 11.50 37.81
CA VAL A 153 11.95 10.17 37.21
C VAL A 153 13.00 10.21 36.12
N ASP A 154 13.78 9.12 36.05
CA ASP A 154 14.92 8.96 35.17
C ASP A 154 14.80 7.66 34.36
N SER A 155 14.77 7.77 33.03
CA SER A 155 14.69 6.60 32.12
C SER A 155 16.05 6.06 31.69
N ASP A 156 17.13 6.81 31.85
CA ASP A 156 18.48 6.36 31.50
C ASP A 156 19.54 7.02 32.38
N PHE A 157 20.24 6.22 33.17
CA PHE A 157 21.09 6.73 34.24
C PHE A 157 22.51 7.00 33.73
N TYR A 158 22.89 8.28 33.70
CA TYR A 158 24.28 8.68 33.52
C TYR A 158 25.18 8.18 34.66
N VAL A 159 26.16 7.36 34.32
CA VAL A 159 27.15 6.79 35.25
C VAL A 159 28.07 7.90 35.77
N PRO A 160 28.10 8.19 37.09
CA PRO A 160 28.90 9.27 37.64
C PRO A 160 30.41 9.05 37.40
N GLY A 161 31.02 9.97 36.66
CA GLY A 161 32.43 9.86 36.25
C GLY A 161 32.71 8.86 35.13
N GLY A 162 31.67 8.39 34.42
CA GLY A 162 31.77 7.50 33.26
C GLY A 162 31.94 8.20 31.90
N ASP A 163 32.43 9.44 31.88
CA ASP A 163 32.66 10.25 30.67
C ASP A 163 31.47 10.31 29.67
N GLY A 164 30.24 10.35 30.20
CA GLY A 164 29.00 10.36 29.41
C GLY A 164 28.35 8.98 29.21
N GLY A 165 28.91 7.92 29.78
CA GLY A 165 28.31 6.59 29.76
C GLY A 165 26.93 6.54 30.46
N GLU A 166 25.98 5.93 29.76
CA GLU A 166 24.58 5.72 30.16
C GLU A 166 24.38 4.26 30.65
N TRP A 167 23.19 3.89 31.15
CA TRP A 167 22.87 2.48 31.46
C TRP A 167 22.43 1.71 30.22
N TYR A 168 21.74 2.40 29.31
CA TYR A 168 21.25 1.82 28.08
C TYR A 168 21.78 2.62 26.89
N ILE A 169 21.80 2.01 25.71
CA ILE A 169 22.03 2.77 24.47
C ILE A 169 20.71 3.46 24.15
N ASN A 170 20.70 4.79 24.04
CA ASN A 170 19.45 5.56 23.88
C ASN A 170 18.62 5.15 22.65
N GLN A 171 19.24 4.68 21.56
CA GLN A 171 18.55 4.09 20.40
C GLN A 171 17.97 2.69 20.66
N SER A 172 18.47 1.96 21.66
CA SER A 172 17.97 0.64 22.07
C SER A 172 17.12 0.69 23.36
N ASN A 173 16.80 1.88 23.88
CA ASN A 173 16.13 2.04 25.18
C ASN A 173 14.59 1.87 25.06
N PHE A 174 14.18 0.67 24.66
CA PHE A 174 12.81 0.29 24.28
C PHE A 174 11.86 0.03 25.48
N TYR A 175 10.57 -0.12 25.16
CA TYR A 175 9.55 -0.74 26.03
C TYR A 175 9.38 -0.10 27.42
N ARG A 176 8.96 1.17 27.42
CA ARG A 176 8.79 1.99 28.62
C ARG A 176 7.45 2.67 28.62
N GLN A 177 6.78 2.69 29.76
CA GLN A 177 5.54 3.43 29.91
C GLN A 177 5.50 4.21 31.21
N ILE A 178 5.01 5.44 31.17
CA ILE A 178 4.56 6.16 32.37
C ILE A 178 3.14 6.65 32.12
N ARG A 179 2.20 6.26 33.00
CA ARG A 179 0.80 6.69 32.93
C ARG A 179 0.19 7.09 34.26
N ASN A 180 -0.69 8.09 34.22
CA ASN A 180 -1.52 8.57 35.34
C ASN A 180 -0.76 9.17 36.54
N ILE A 181 0.34 9.89 36.33
CA ILE A 181 1.12 10.50 37.42
C ILE A 181 1.09 12.03 37.35
N ILE A 182 0.96 12.68 38.50
CA ILE A 182 1.17 14.12 38.66
C ILE A 182 2.59 14.34 39.16
N PHE A 183 3.41 15.05 38.39
CA PHE A 183 4.73 15.52 38.79
C PHE A 183 4.61 16.93 39.34
N ASN A 184 4.94 17.13 40.62
CA ASN A 184 4.99 18.46 41.22
C ASN A 184 6.42 18.82 41.63
N ILE A 185 7.02 19.75 40.90
CA ILE A 185 8.38 20.24 41.14
C ILE A 185 8.43 21.70 41.62
N THR A 186 7.28 22.30 41.96
CA THR A 186 7.19 23.69 42.46
C THR A 186 8.04 23.97 43.71
N ALA A 187 8.35 22.95 44.51
CA ALA A 187 9.18 23.07 45.70
C ALA A 187 10.69 23.06 45.40
N LEU A 188 11.13 22.61 44.22
CA LEU A 188 12.52 22.76 43.79
C LEU A 188 12.87 24.25 43.72
N PRO A 189 14.14 24.64 43.96
CA PRO A 189 14.55 26.03 43.77
C PRO A 189 14.16 26.50 42.36
N PRO A 190 13.53 27.68 42.21
CA PRO A 190 13.12 28.14 40.89
C PRO A 190 14.33 28.40 39.99
N VAL A 191 15.48 28.74 40.58
CA VAL A 191 16.76 28.87 39.89
C VAL A 191 17.78 28.01 40.61
N VAL A 192 18.30 26.98 39.93
CA VAL A 192 19.54 26.32 40.33
C VAL A 192 20.67 26.83 39.45
N SER A 193 21.68 27.40 40.10
CA SER A 193 22.95 27.86 39.52
C SER A 193 24.07 27.61 40.54
N ASP A 194 24.22 26.36 40.99
CA ASP A 194 25.18 26.01 42.04
C ASP A 194 26.64 26.06 41.56
N GLY A 195 26.88 26.10 40.23
CA GLY A 195 28.20 26.15 39.61
C GLY A 195 28.99 24.85 39.73
N VAL A 196 28.33 23.76 40.12
CA VAL A 196 28.94 22.45 40.42
C VAL A 196 28.17 21.31 39.74
N SER A 197 26.86 21.43 39.58
CA SER A 197 26.02 20.54 38.78
C SER A 197 25.43 21.27 37.57
N ASN A 198 25.45 20.63 36.41
CA ASN A 198 24.88 21.18 35.17
C ASN A 198 23.36 20.95 35.07
N TRP A 199 22.73 20.36 36.10
CA TRP A 199 21.36 19.87 36.05
C TRP A 199 20.35 20.97 36.41
N VAL A 200 19.41 21.22 35.51
CA VAL A 200 18.26 22.11 35.77
C VAL A 200 17.14 21.34 36.49
N PRO A 201 16.30 22.00 37.30
CA PRO A 201 15.25 21.32 38.06
C PRO A 201 14.21 20.69 37.12
N THR A 202 14.23 19.35 37.00
CA THR A 202 13.47 18.62 35.97
C THR A 202 12.52 17.59 36.59
N ALA A 203 11.32 17.44 36.03
CA ALA A 203 10.37 16.42 36.48
C ALA A 203 10.60 15.04 35.85
N LEU A 204 10.85 14.96 34.54
CA LEU A 204 11.08 13.71 33.84
C LEU A 204 12.27 13.82 32.87
N HIS A 205 13.25 12.93 33.02
CA HIS A 205 14.24 12.62 31.98
C HIS A 205 13.66 11.45 31.15
N TRP A 206 13.49 11.66 29.85
CA TRP A 206 12.80 10.75 28.92
C TRP A 206 13.64 10.47 27.67
N GLN A 207 14.88 10.05 27.88
CA GLN A 207 15.79 9.54 26.86
C GLN A 207 15.41 8.09 26.54
N VAL A 208 14.75 7.86 25.39
CA VAL A 208 14.10 6.58 25.04
C VAL A 208 14.04 6.31 23.52
N ALA A 209 13.69 5.07 23.15
CA ALA A 209 13.52 4.60 21.77
C ALA A 209 12.07 4.17 21.44
N GLN A 210 11.87 3.30 20.44
CA GLN A 210 10.58 2.76 20.00
C GLN A 210 9.87 1.94 21.10
N ALA A 211 8.57 1.70 20.90
CA ALA A 211 7.66 1.05 21.86
C ALA A 211 7.66 1.70 23.27
N THR A 212 7.84 3.02 23.32
CA THR A 212 7.76 3.80 24.55
C THR A 212 6.61 4.81 24.51
N SER A 213 5.94 5.00 25.65
CA SER A 213 4.78 5.88 25.73
C SER A 213 4.59 6.63 27.05
N LEU A 214 4.17 7.89 26.93
CA LEU A 214 3.69 8.72 28.03
C LEU A 214 2.20 8.99 27.85
N TYR A 215 1.39 8.72 28.87
CA TYR A 215 -0.07 8.90 28.83
C TYR A 215 -0.60 9.60 30.10
N ASN A 216 -1.45 10.61 29.96
CA ASN A 216 -2.25 11.16 31.07
C ASN A 216 -1.41 11.69 32.25
N LEU A 217 -0.32 12.42 31.97
CA LEU A 217 0.60 12.99 32.97
C LEU A 217 0.42 14.49 33.14
N HIS A 218 0.59 14.99 34.37
CA HIS A 218 0.42 16.41 34.70
C HIS A 218 1.69 16.96 35.35
N PHE A 219 2.23 18.04 34.81
CA PHE A 219 3.48 18.67 35.26
C PHE A 219 3.17 20.04 35.89
N ILE A 220 3.45 20.19 37.18
CA ILE A 220 3.22 21.41 37.95
C ILE A 220 4.58 22.01 38.34
N MET A 221 4.85 23.21 37.82
CA MET A 221 6.12 23.90 37.92
C MET A 221 5.94 25.35 38.41
N SER A 222 7.05 25.97 38.79
CA SER A 222 7.08 27.36 39.26
C SER A 222 6.79 28.36 38.14
N THR A 223 6.02 29.39 38.46
CA THR A 223 5.81 30.58 37.61
C THR A 223 6.62 31.78 38.09
N ALA A 224 7.57 31.58 39.01
CA ALA A 224 8.41 32.65 39.54
C ALA A 224 9.26 33.30 38.41
N PRO A 225 9.42 34.63 38.38
CA PRO A 225 10.26 35.31 37.40
C PRO A 225 11.69 34.77 37.40
N GLY A 226 12.20 34.44 36.21
CA GLY A 226 13.56 33.92 36.02
C GLY A 226 13.75 32.45 36.39
N ASN A 227 12.68 31.69 36.68
CA ASN A 227 12.82 30.25 36.95
C ASN A 227 13.43 29.49 35.77
N ASN A 228 14.09 28.35 36.03
CA ASN A 228 14.69 27.45 35.04
C ASN A 228 14.15 26.01 35.13
N GLN A 229 12.93 25.81 35.63
CA GLN A 229 12.33 24.48 35.79
C GLN A 229 11.88 23.88 34.44
N VAL A 230 11.98 22.55 34.31
CA VAL A 230 11.67 21.79 33.10
C VAL A 230 10.68 20.65 33.40
N GLY A 231 9.66 20.49 32.56
CA GLY A 231 8.72 19.36 32.66
C GLY A 231 9.38 18.07 32.19
N ILE A 232 9.57 17.94 30.87
CA ILE A 232 10.29 16.82 30.25
C ILE A 232 11.62 17.32 29.68
N PHE A 233 12.71 16.64 30.02
CA PHE A 233 14.01 16.75 29.36
C PHE A 233 14.29 15.48 28.56
N MET A 234 14.78 15.66 27.33
CA MET A 234 15.15 14.60 26.41
C MET A 234 16.23 15.15 25.48
N GLU A 235 17.46 14.68 25.62
CA GLU A 235 18.63 15.15 24.87
C GLU A 235 18.85 14.40 23.56
N ASN A 236 18.42 13.15 23.48
CA ASN A 236 18.49 12.27 22.30
C ASN A 236 17.52 11.08 22.45
N GLY A 237 17.54 10.17 21.48
CA GLY A 237 16.70 8.96 21.42
C GLY A 237 16.17 8.67 20.01
N SER A 238 15.46 7.56 19.86
CA SER A 238 14.75 7.16 18.62
C SER A 238 13.29 6.83 18.91
N GLY A 239 12.54 7.84 19.36
CA GLY A 239 11.14 7.66 19.78
C GLY A 239 10.16 7.32 18.65
N GLY A 240 8.91 7.00 18.94
CA GLY A 240 8.26 6.99 20.25
C GLY A 240 6.96 7.79 20.24
N PHE A 241 6.14 7.60 21.28
CA PHE A 241 4.80 8.18 21.34
C PHE A 241 4.54 8.94 22.65
N ILE A 242 3.88 10.10 22.57
CA ILE A 242 3.54 10.92 23.75
C ILE A 242 2.12 11.46 23.58
N SER A 243 1.24 11.25 24.56
CA SER A 243 -0.07 11.90 24.55
C SER A 243 -0.73 12.24 25.87
N ASP A 244 -1.73 13.12 25.79
CA ASP A 244 -2.66 13.45 26.87
C ASP A 244 -1.94 14.07 28.09
N LEU A 245 -0.96 14.97 27.86
CA LEU A 245 -0.18 15.59 28.93
C LEU A 245 -0.59 17.05 29.18
N THR A 246 -0.44 17.52 30.43
CA THR A 246 -0.64 18.92 30.78
C THR A 246 0.57 19.51 31.51
N PHE A 247 0.92 20.75 31.20
CA PHE A 247 2.06 21.48 31.74
C PHE A 247 1.61 22.85 32.26
N PHE A 248 1.94 23.15 33.52
CA PHE A 248 1.67 24.44 34.14
C PHE A 248 2.95 25.07 34.70
N GLY A 249 3.27 26.28 34.27
CA GLY A 249 4.48 27.01 34.67
C GLY A 249 5.75 26.50 33.98
N GLY A 250 6.90 26.78 34.60
CA GLY A 250 8.22 26.35 34.14
C GLY A 250 8.86 27.27 33.10
N GLN A 251 10.17 27.11 32.91
CA GLN A 251 10.92 27.71 31.81
C GLN A 251 10.62 26.99 30.51
N PHE A 252 10.63 25.66 30.56
CA PHE A 252 10.28 24.78 29.46
C PHE A 252 9.23 23.77 29.91
N GLY A 253 8.10 23.68 29.19
CA GLY A 253 7.19 22.55 29.34
C GLY A 253 7.89 21.25 28.91
N MET A 254 8.42 21.27 27.69
CA MET A 254 9.35 20.26 27.17
C MET A 254 10.62 20.91 26.65
N ARG A 255 11.77 20.29 26.93
CA ARG A 255 13.08 20.60 26.38
C ARG A 255 13.62 19.32 25.73
N CYS A 256 13.39 19.16 24.43
CA CYS A 256 13.45 17.85 23.79
C CYS A 256 14.23 17.83 22.47
N GLY A 257 14.97 16.76 22.21
CA GLY A 257 15.55 16.42 20.92
C GLY A 257 15.73 14.91 20.81
N ALA A 258 15.38 14.38 19.65
CA ALA A 258 15.48 12.95 19.30
C ALA A 258 15.30 12.83 17.79
N GLN A 259 15.68 11.69 17.22
CA GLN A 259 15.56 11.42 15.78
C GLN A 259 14.13 11.75 15.28
N GLN A 260 13.12 11.16 15.92
CA GLN A 260 11.71 11.40 15.62
C GLN A 260 10.80 11.15 16.84
N PHE A 261 9.60 11.75 16.85
CA PHE A 261 8.52 11.44 17.79
C PHE A 261 7.15 11.85 17.23
N THR A 262 6.11 11.07 17.58
CA THR A 262 4.70 11.53 17.48
C THR A 262 4.24 12.04 18.84
N VAL A 263 3.71 13.26 18.86
CA VAL A 263 3.21 13.91 20.07
C VAL A 263 1.80 14.44 19.81
N ARG A 264 0.79 14.00 20.60
CA ARG A 264 -0.59 14.46 20.44
C ARG A 264 -1.30 14.86 21.74
N ASP A 265 -2.19 15.84 21.68
CA ASP A 265 -3.07 16.24 22.79
C ASP A 265 -2.30 16.71 24.04
N LEU A 266 -1.40 17.68 23.84
CA LEU A 266 -0.63 18.31 24.93
C LEU A 266 -1.13 19.73 25.21
N HIS A 267 -1.27 20.07 26.49
CA HIS A 267 -1.74 21.36 26.95
C HIS A 267 -0.65 22.10 27.75
N PHE A 268 -0.22 23.26 27.27
CA PHE A 268 0.80 24.09 27.90
C PHE A 268 0.19 25.41 28.39
N THR A 269 0.38 25.73 29.67
CA THR A 269 -0.17 26.96 30.28
C THR A 269 0.89 27.67 31.11
N SER A 270 1.13 28.95 30.80
CA SER A 270 2.03 29.83 31.56
C SER A 270 3.48 29.36 31.68
N CYS A 271 3.94 28.53 30.73
CA CYS A 271 5.37 28.28 30.52
C CYS A 271 6.04 29.54 29.93
N ILE A 272 7.34 29.73 30.14
CA ILE A 272 8.08 30.78 29.40
C ILE A 272 8.13 30.38 27.92
N THR A 273 8.71 29.22 27.63
CA THR A 273 8.60 28.55 26.33
C THR A 273 7.88 27.23 26.56
N ALA A 274 6.85 26.92 25.78
CA ALA A 274 6.12 25.66 25.96
C ALA A 274 6.96 24.45 25.51
N ILE A 275 7.52 24.50 24.29
CA ILE A 275 8.40 23.47 23.73
C ILE A 275 9.69 24.14 23.24
N GLN A 276 10.85 23.69 23.71
CA GLN A 276 12.16 24.02 23.14
C GLN A 276 12.74 22.77 22.50
N MET A 277 12.94 22.82 21.18
CA MET A 277 13.61 21.76 20.43
C MET A 277 15.12 21.95 20.52
N ILE A 278 15.83 20.87 20.83
CA ILE A 278 17.29 20.82 20.85
C ILE A 278 17.79 20.48 19.44
N TRP A 279 17.32 19.35 18.88
CA TRP A 279 17.58 18.87 17.52
C TRP A 279 16.49 17.86 17.11
N ASP A 280 16.31 17.61 15.81
CA ASP A 280 15.54 16.46 15.31
C ASP A 280 15.94 16.04 13.90
N TRP A 281 15.30 14.97 13.40
CA TRP A 281 15.14 14.71 11.98
C TRP A 281 13.70 15.03 11.51
N THR A 282 12.67 14.59 12.25
CA THR A 282 11.26 14.90 11.98
C THR A 282 10.35 14.68 13.19
N TRP A 283 9.54 15.67 13.59
CA TRP A 283 8.54 15.52 14.67
C TRP A 283 7.14 15.95 14.23
N THR A 284 6.12 15.17 14.64
CA THR A 284 4.70 15.46 14.37
C THR A 284 3.96 15.83 15.64
N TRP A 285 3.51 17.09 15.69
CA TRP A 285 2.85 17.77 16.79
C TRP A 285 1.36 17.95 16.47
N LYS A 286 0.51 17.11 17.05
CA LYS A 286 -0.94 17.05 16.80
C LYS A 286 -1.71 17.61 17.99
N ASN A 287 -2.77 18.38 17.78
CA ASN A 287 -3.63 18.87 18.87
C ASN A 287 -2.80 19.50 20.03
N ILE A 288 -1.83 20.35 19.71
CA ILE A 288 -1.05 21.06 20.74
C ILE A 288 -1.80 22.33 21.11
N TYR A 289 -2.10 22.50 22.40
CA TYR A 289 -2.86 23.62 22.92
C TYR A 289 -1.97 24.48 23.84
N ILE A 290 -1.59 25.68 23.37
CA ILE A 290 -0.66 26.56 24.08
C ILE A 290 -1.36 27.86 24.50
N TYR A 291 -1.35 28.13 25.80
CA TYR A 291 -2.04 29.26 26.42
C TYR A 291 -1.08 30.11 27.25
N SER A 292 -1.08 31.42 27.00
CA SER A 292 -0.38 32.42 27.84
C SER A 292 1.11 32.10 28.09
N CYS A 293 1.77 31.47 27.11
CA CYS A 293 3.22 31.26 27.09
C CYS A 293 3.91 32.41 26.32
N TRP A 294 5.20 32.67 26.54
CA TRP A 294 5.92 33.72 25.80
C TRP A 294 6.30 33.26 24.38
N VAL A 295 6.82 32.03 24.28
CA VAL A 295 7.03 31.32 23.02
C VAL A 295 6.25 30.00 23.04
N GLY A 296 5.65 29.62 21.92
CA GLY A 296 5.04 28.31 21.74
C GLY A 296 6.11 27.24 21.51
N ILE A 297 6.56 27.09 20.27
CA ILE A 297 7.60 26.14 19.87
C ILE A 297 8.85 26.91 19.46
N ASP A 298 9.97 26.64 20.10
CA ASP A 298 11.29 27.18 19.75
C ASP A 298 12.10 26.12 18.99
N VAL A 299 12.31 26.36 17.69
CA VAL A 299 13.16 25.56 16.77
C VAL A 299 14.39 26.36 16.32
N VAL A 300 14.96 27.17 17.22
CA VAL A 300 16.28 27.80 17.01
C VAL A 300 17.42 26.83 17.36
N GLY A 301 17.16 25.82 18.20
CA GLY A 301 18.18 24.95 18.78
C GLY A 301 18.76 25.50 20.07
N ASP A 302 19.87 24.93 20.52
CA ASP A 302 20.59 25.38 21.73
C ASP A 302 21.48 26.63 21.51
N GLY A 303 21.58 27.10 20.26
CA GLY A 303 22.38 28.26 19.87
C GLY A 303 23.83 27.93 19.49
N THR A 304 24.23 26.65 19.42
CA THR A 304 25.55 26.23 18.92
C THR A 304 25.57 26.22 17.39
N SER A 305 25.82 27.41 16.83
CA SER A 305 25.79 27.67 15.39
C SER A 305 26.90 26.97 14.58
N GLU A 306 26.56 26.64 13.34
CA GLU A 306 27.42 26.25 12.19
C GLU A 306 27.91 24.79 12.10
N ASP A 307 28.25 24.10 13.19
CA ASP A 307 28.74 22.69 13.14
C ASP A 307 27.79 21.64 13.76
N GLY A 308 26.70 22.05 14.42
CA GLY A 308 25.74 21.15 15.11
C GLY A 308 24.60 20.62 14.22
N GLN A 309 23.98 19.50 14.62
CA GLN A 309 22.78 18.97 13.96
C GLN A 309 21.58 19.93 14.14
N PRO A 310 21.01 20.50 13.06
CA PRO A 310 19.84 21.37 13.16
C PRO A 310 18.56 20.59 13.51
N ILE A 311 17.53 21.32 13.95
CA ILE A 311 16.13 20.86 13.85
C ILE A 311 15.80 20.82 12.36
N SER A 312 15.65 19.62 11.82
CA SER A 312 15.45 19.38 10.39
C SER A 312 14.02 19.69 9.97
N SER A 313 13.00 19.12 10.64
CA SER A 313 11.60 19.39 10.26
C SER A 313 10.56 19.17 11.37
N ILE A 314 9.58 20.08 11.45
CA ILE A 314 8.42 19.96 12.35
C ILE A 314 7.09 20.08 11.59
N THR A 315 6.13 19.26 11.99
CA THR A 315 4.75 19.31 11.55
C THR A 315 3.83 19.72 12.69
N VAL A 316 3.08 20.81 12.54
CA VAL A 316 2.10 21.31 13.52
C VAL A 316 0.69 21.17 12.94
N LEU A 317 -0.10 20.26 13.51
CA LEU A 317 -1.37 19.79 12.95
C LEU A 317 -2.52 19.95 13.94
N ASP A 318 -3.66 20.48 13.48
CA ASP A 318 -4.91 20.62 14.24
C ASP A 318 -4.74 21.35 15.60
N SER A 319 -3.76 22.25 15.70
CA SER A 319 -3.27 22.82 16.96
C SER A 319 -3.86 24.20 17.28
N TYR A 320 -3.57 24.75 18.46
CA TYR A 320 -4.18 25.97 18.98
C TYR A 320 -3.19 26.79 19.81
N PHE A 321 -3.01 28.06 19.46
CA PHE A 321 -2.13 29.00 20.16
C PHE A 321 -2.95 30.24 20.57
N ALA A 322 -3.03 30.53 21.87
CA ALA A 322 -3.75 31.70 22.38
C ALA A 322 -2.96 32.55 23.38
N SER A 323 -2.92 33.86 23.12
CA SER A 323 -2.14 34.83 23.90
C SER A 323 -0.66 34.45 24.01
N VAL A 324 -0.11 33.96 22.89
CA VAL A 324 1.30 33.59 22.74
C VAL A 324 1.95 34.62 21.80
N PRO A 325 2.83 35.52 22.29
CA PRO A 325 3.44 36.56 21.46
C PRO A 325 4.12 36.03 20.19
N ILE A 326 4.80 34.88 20.29
CA ILE A 326 5.44 34.17 19.17
C ILE A 326 5.04 32.69 19.20
N ALA A 327 4.22 32.24 18.25
CA ALA A 327 3.78 30.83 18.22
C ALA A 327 4.93 29.87 17.88
N ILE A 328 5.74 30.18 16.87
CA ILE A 328 6.94 29.43 16.47
C ILE A 328 8.13 30.40 16.28
N LEU A 329 9.24 30.12 16.96
CA LEU A 329 10.51 30.82 16.82
C LEU A 329 11.49 29.92 16.05
N THR A 330 12.19 30.45 15.04
CA THR A 330 13.07 29.63 14.18
C THR A 330 14.35 30.35 13.77
N GLY A 331 15.45 29.60 13.64
CA GLY A 331 16.67 30.06 12.94
C GLY A 331 16.45 30.21 11.43
N GLY A 332 15.49 29.47 10.86
CA GLY A 332 15.10 29.49 9.45
C GLY A 332 15.79 28.45 8.56
N GLN A 333 16.35 27.37 9.13
CA GLN A 333 16.79 26.16 8.41
C GLN A 333 15.75 25.03 8.49
N THR A 334 14.98 24.97 9.59
CA THR A 334 13.95 23.96 9.83
C THR A 334 12.83 24.02 8.80
N GLY A 335 12.48 22.87 8.23
CA GLY A 335 11.24 22.69 7.46
C GLY A 335 10.03 22.77 8.39
N ILE A 336 9.12 23.71 8.16
CA ILE A 336 7.94 23.93 9.02
C ILE A 336 6.67 23.70 8.21
N GLN A 337 5.85 22.74 8.63
CA GLN A 337 4.49 22.49 8.16
C GLN A 337 3.49 22.96 9.24
N ILE A 338 2.51 23.77 8.86
CA ILE A 338 1.38 24.17 9.73
C ILE A 338 0.08 23.85 9.02
N ASP A 339 -0.79 23.05 9.64
CA ASP A 339 -2.06 22.61 9.08
C ASP A 339 -3.19 22.71 10.12
N ASN A 340 -4.32 23.26 9.73
CA ASN A 340 -5.52 23.48 10.57
C ASN A 340 -5.23 24.04 11.97
N THR A 341 -4.36 25.04 12.08
CA THR A 341 -3.91 25.57 13.37
C THR A 341 -4.57 26.92 13.70
N GLN A 342 -5.27 27.00 14.82
CA GLN A 342 -5.94 28.22 15.26
C GLN A 342 -5.00 29.14 16.05
N ILE A 343 -5.01 30.42 15.69
CA ILE A 343 -4.18 31.49 16.27
C ILE A 343 -5.10 32.56 16.84
N ILE A 344 -4.94 32.89 18.12
CA ILE A 344 -5.71 33.96 18.80
C ILE A 344 -4.76 34.83 19.65
N ASN A 345 -4.84 36.15 19.54
CA ASN A 345 -4.02 37.09 20.29
C ASN A 345 -2.50 36.78 20.24
N CYS A 346 -2.02 36.34 19.07
CA CYS A 346 -0.61 36.10 18.79
C CYS A 346 -0.13 37.14 17.78
N ASN A 347 1.05 37.75 18.00
CA ASN A 347 1.59 38.79 17.12
C ASN A 347 2.37 38.20 15.93
N ILE A 348 3.03 37.07 16.16
CA ILE A 348 3.91 36.37 15.22
C ILE A 348 3.52 34.89 15.25
N VAL A 349 3.20 34.30 14.09
CA VAL A 349 3.05 32.84 13.99
C VAL A 349 4.42 32.20 13.79
N VAL A 350 5.22 32.74 12.87
CA VAL A 350 6.61 32.28 12.64
C VAL A 350 7.52 33.51 12.56
N GLY A 351 8.62 33.53 13.31
CA GLY A 351 9.58 34.63 13.30
C GLY A 351 11.00 34.23 13.75
N LYS A 352 11.96 35.13 13.58
CA LYS A 352 13.36 34.92 13.97
C LYS A 352 13.74 35.64 15.27
N PRO A 353 14.69 35.11 16.08
CA PRO A 353 15.19 35.78 17.28
C PRO A 353 15.66 37.21 17.01
N GLY A 354 15.03 38.20 17.66
CA GLY A 354 15.33 39.63 17.49
C GLY A 354 15.18 40.17 16.05
N GLY A 355 14.56 39.39 15.15
CA GLY A 355 14.61 39.58 13.71
C GLY A 355 13.23 39.72 13.05
N PRO A 356 13.12 39.44 11.74
CA PRO A 356 11.88 39.63 11.00
C PRO A 356 10.82 38.56 11.34
N THR A 357 9.56 38.98 11.24
CA THR A 357 8.39 38.10 11.14
C THR A 357 8.37 37.41 9.78
N ILE A 358 8.23 36.08 9.76
CA ILE A 358 8.10 35.25 8.55
C ILE A 358 6.62 35.02 8.23
N LEU A 359 5.82 34.67 9.23
CA LEU A 359 4.36 34.56 9.14
C LEU A 359 3.70 35.42 10.22
N ALA A 360 2.97 36.45 9.78
CA ALA A 360 2.29 37.39 10.68
C ALA A 360 1.19 36.71 11.51
N GLY A 361 0.97 37.22 12.72
CA GLY A 361 -0.09 36.80 13.64
C GLY A 361 -1.49 37.32 13.27
N GLY A 362 -2.26 37.66 14.31
CA GLY A 362 -3.67 38.03 14.24
C GLY A 362 -4.61 36.83 14.41
N ASP A 363 -5.86 37.12 14.80
CA ASP A 363 -6.89 36.12 15.08
C ASP A 363 -7.37 35.44 13.80
N ARG A 364 -6.95 34.18 13.57
CA ARG A 364 -7.29 33.39 12.36
C ARG A 364 -6.98 31.90 12.53
N THR A 365 -7.52 31.09 11.63
CA THR A 365 -7.05 29.71 11.42
C THR A 365 -6.06 29.68 10.24
N ILE A 366 -4.88 29.10 10.46
CA ILE A 366 -3.95 28.72 9.40
C ILE A 366 -4.44 27.39 8.83
N VAL A 367 -5.07 27.42 7.66
CA VAL A 367 -5.61 26.21 7.01
C VAL A 367 -4.47 25.30 6.56
N SER A 368 -3.51 25.84 5.82
CA SER A 368 -2.25 25.17 5.47
C SER A 368 -1.18 26.22 5.18
N TRP A 369 0.04 26.00 5.63
CA TRP A 369 1.21 26.84 5.37
C TRP A 369 2.49 26.03 5.53
N VAL A 370 3.47 26.26 4.66
CA VAL A 370 4.74 25.52 4.64
C VAL A 370 5.93 26.47 4.50
N SER A 371 7.09 26.07 4.99
CA SER A 371 8.39 26.70 4.70
C SER A 371 9.51 25.64 4.61
N GLY A 372 10.36 25.75 3.59
CA GLY A 372 11.45 24.80 3.31
C GLY A 372 11.34 24.18 1.90
N ASN A 373 11.89 22.98 1.69
CA ASN A 373 11.90 22.32 0.39
C ASN A 373 10.52 21.77 0.02
N PHE A 374 10.08 22.04 -1.20
CA PHE A 374 8.70 21.87 -1.65
C PHE A 374 8.64 21.36 -3.10
N TYR A 375 7.81 20.34 -3.33
CA TYR A 375 7.56 19.72 -4.63
C TYR A 375 6.06 19.68 -4.92
N ASP A 376 5.64 20.04 -6.13
CA ASP A 376 4.24 19.91 -6.55
C ASP A 376 4.10 19.66 -8.06
N GLY A 377 2.85 19.48 -8.54
CA GLY A 377 2.56 19.26 -9.96
C GLY A 377 2.89 20.43 -10.90
N SER A 378 3.30 21.59 -10.39
CA SER A 378 3.80 22.74 -11.16
C SER A 378 5.33 22.79 -11.23
N ASN A 379 6.02 22.28 -10.21
CA ASN A 379 7.47 22.11 -10.18
C ASN A 379 7.88 20.76 -9.55
N ALA A 380 7.93 19.72 -10.38
CA ALA A 380 8.35 18.38 -9.98
C ALA A 380 9.83 18.28 -9.61
N ASN A 381 10.67 19.26 -9.98
CA ASN A 381 12.10 19.28 -9.65
C ASN A 381 12.41 19.92 -8.29
N GLY A 382 11.39 20.42 -7.59
CA GLY A 382 11.51 21.01 -6.27
C GLY A 382 11.97 22.47 -6.26
N THR A 383 11.69 23.16 -5.17
CA THR A 383 12.19 24.50 -4.85
C THR A 383 12.12 24.74 -3.35
N SER A 384 12.96 25.64 -2.81
CA SER A 384 12.63 26.26 -1.54
C SER A 384 11.38 27.14 -1.71
N PHE A 385 10.42 27.01 -0.80
CA PHE A 385 9.15 27.73 -0.81
C PHE A 385 8.81 28.22 0.60
N THR A 386 7.96 29.25 0.70
CA THR A 386 7.41 29.73 1.97
C THR A 386 6.07 30.40 1.70
N GLY A 387 4.98 29.81 2.19
CA GLY A 387 3.63 30.28 1.87
C GLY A 387 2.55 29.21 2.03
N VAL A 388 1.37 29.49 1.48
CA VAL A 388 0.28 28.51 1.37
C VAL A 388 0.57 27.61 0.16
N PRO A 389 0.58 26.27 0.31
CA PRO A 389 0.89 25.37 -0.79
C PRO A 389 -0.19 25.40 -1.88
N THR A 390 0.19 25.15 -3.14
CA THR A 390 -0.72 25.10 -4.30
C THR A 390 -1.89 24.15 -4.10
N TYR A 391 -1.61 22.99 -3.49
CA TYR A 391 -2.59 21.96 -3.19
C TYR A 391 -2.78 21.86 -1.67
N ILE A 392 -3.98 22.19 -1.22
CA ILE A 392 -4.39 22.03 0.18
C ILE A 392 -5.12 20.67 0.30
N PRO A 393 -4.81 19.83 1.30
CA PRO A 393 -5.46 18.53 1.50
C PRO A 393 -6.99 18.65 1.66
N SER A 394 -7.74 18.09 0.72
CA SER A 394 -9.18 17.84 0.89
C SER A 394 -9.37 16.55 1.67
N LYS A 395 -9.42 16.63 3.00
CA LYS A 395 -9.46 15.48 3.91
C LYS A 395 -10.88 14.82 3.92
N PRO A 396 -11.02 13.50 3.67
CA PRO A 396 -12.28 12.78 3.79
C PRO A 396 -12.92 12.93 5.17
N ALA A 397 -14.22 13.21 5.22
CA ALA A 397 -14.92 13.43 6.49
C ALA A 397 -14.85 12.24 7.46
N SER A 398 -14.69 11.01 6.95
CA SER A 398 -14.54 9.80 7.77
C SER A 398 -13.17 9.68 8.45
N LEU A 399 -12.14 10.39 7.98
CA LEU A 399 -10.84 10.52 8.65
C LEU A 399 -10.86 11.57 9.78
N LEU A 400 -11.93 12.37 9.87
CA LEU A 400 -12.02 13.53 10.75
C LEU A 400 -13.00 13.31 11.91
N ASP A 401 -12.72 13.92 13.05
CA ASP A 401 -13.67 14.03 14.15
C ASP A 401 -14.78 15.07 13.86
N SER A 402 -15.72 15.21 14.79
CA SER A 402 -16.83 16.16 14.69
C SER A 402 -16.43 17.65 14.68
N THR A 403 -15.16 17.96 14.93
CA THR A 403 -14.58 19.32 14.85
C THR A 403 -13.80 19.56 13.55
N GLY A 404 -13.68 18.55 12.68
CA GLY A 404 -12.95 18.63 11.40
C GLY A 404 -11.44 18.44 11.54
N LYS A 405 -10.95 17.96 12.69
CA LYS A 405 -9.56 17.57 12.92
C LYS A 405 -9.37 16.09 12.57
N PHE A 406 -8.16 15.63 12.26
CA PHE A 406 -7.93 14.18 12.13
C PHE A 406 -8.27 13.48 13.45
N PHE A 407 -9.03 12.40 13.36
CA PHE A 407 -9.55 11.68 14.51
C PHE A 407 -8.41 11.09 15.37
N VAL A 408 -8.56 11.23 16.68
CA VAL A 408 -7.66 10.71 17.72
C VAL A 408 -8.48 10.00 18.80
N ARG A 409 -7.90 8.96 19.39
CA ARG A 409 -8.50 8.19 20.48
C ARG A 409 -7.41 7.68 21.42
N SER A 410 -7.38 8.23 22.64
CA SER A 410 -6.43 7.82 23.68
C SER A 410 -6.68 6.41 24.20
N LYS A 411 -5.60 5.75 24.66
CA LYS A 411 -5.60 4.39 25.21
C LYS A 411 -6.67 4.24 26.33
N PRO A 412 -7.70 3.40 26.15
CA PRO A 412 -8.77 3.27 27.15
C PRO A 412 -8.31 2.44 28.34
N GLN A 413 -8.28 2.99 29.55
CA GLN A 413 -7.70 2.31 30.72
C GLN A 413 -8.70 1.49 31.54
N TYR A 414 -9.99 1.59 31.21
CA TYR A 414 -11.10 0.89 31.86
C TYR A 414 -11.20 1.15 33.38
N GLU A 415 -10.76 2.34 33.80
CA GLU A 415 -10.60 2.78 35.18
C GLU A 415 -11.89 2.72 36.03
N THR A 416 -13.05 2.84 35.38
CA THR A 416 -14.37 2.72 36.02
C THR A 416 -14.88 1.28 36.17
N LEU A 417 -14.18 0.29 35.61
CA LEU A 417 -14.57 -1.13 35.68
C LEU A 417 -13.89 -1.84 36.85
N SER A 418 -14.57 -2.85 37.39
CA SER A 418 -13.99 -3.77 38.38
C SER A 418 -13.28 -4.95 37.69
N ALA A 419 -12.39 -5.64 38.40
CA ALA A 419 -11.76 -6.89 37.95
C ALA A 419 -12.78 -7.95 37.47
N SER A 420 -14.01 -7.95 37.98
CA SER A 420 -15.07 -8.88 37.53
C SER A 420 -15.55 -8.64 36.10
N SER A 421 -15.26 -7.48 35.49
CA SER A 421 -15.49 -7.20 34.06
C SER A 421 -14.46 -7.87 33.16
N PHE A 422 -13.37 -8.38 33.72
CA PHE A 422 -12.28 -9.02 32.99
C PHE A 422 -12.42 -10.54 33.02
N TYR A 423 -11.87 -11.20 32.01
CA TYR A 423 -11.71 -12.65 31.96
C TYR A 423 -10.23 -12.98 31.72
N ASN A 424 -9.58 -13.51 32.75
CA ASN A 424 -8.18 -13.92 32.68
C ASN A 424 -8.04 -15.18 31.82
N VAL A 425 -7.17 -15.16 30.80
CA VAL A 425 -6.95 -16.31 29.90
C VAL A 425 -6.51 -17.58 30.65
N LYS A 426 -5.84 -17.45 31.80
CA LYS A 426 -5.44 -18.59 32.64
C LYS A 426 -6.65 -19.33 33.22
N SER A 427 -7.80 -18.67 33.36
CA SER A 427 -9.07 -19.30 33.74
C SER A 427 -9.65 -20.23 32.66
N ALA A 428 -9.23 -20.08 31.39
CA ALA A 428 -9.54 -21.00 30.31
C ALA A 428 -8.48 -22.10 30.12
N GLY A 429 -7.46 -22.15 30.98
CA GLY A 429 -6.39 -23.15 30.94
C GLY A 429 -5.08 -22.70 30.28
N ALA A 430 -4.96 -21.45 29.84
CA ALA A 430 -3.72 -20.93 29.27
C ALA A 430 -2.63 -20.85 30.35
N VAL A 431 -1.41 -21.27 30.02
CA VAL A 431 -0.29 -21.35 30.96
C VAL A 431 0.59 -20.10 30.87
N GLY A 432 0.90 -19.65 29.65
CA GLY A 432 1.74 -18.48 29.40
C GLY A 432 3.22 -18.67 29.75
N ASN A 433 3.74 -19.90 29.65
CA ASN A 433 5.11 -20.26 30.06
C ASN A 433 6.11 -20.45 28.90
N GLY A 434 5.74 -20.09 27.67
CA GLY A 434 6.55 -20.26 26.45
C GLY A 434 6.64 -21.70 25.91
N VAL A 435 6.11 -22.68 26.65
CA VAL A 435 6.30 -24.12 26.36
C VAL A 435 4.99 -24.87 26.11
N ALA A 436 3.96 -24.63 26.93
CA ALA A 436 2.62 -25.17 26.73
C ALA A 436 2.01 -24.63 25.44
N ASP A 437 1.14 -25.40 24.80
CA ASP A 437 0.33 -24.88 23.68
C ASP A 437 -0.94 -24.26 24.25
N ASP A 438 -1.06 -22.95 24.11
CA ASP A 438 -2.14 -22.15 24.68
C ASP A 438 -3.26 -21.84 23.67
N THR A 439 -3.16 -22.29 22.40
CA THR A 439 -4.11 -21.93 21.32
C THR A 439 -5.57 -22.18 21.69
N ASP A 440 -5.92 -23.39 22.16
CA ASP A 440 -7.30 -23.76 22.47
C ASP A 440 -7.86 -23.01 23.69
N ALA A 441 -7.00 -22.74 24.67
CA ALA A 441 -7.38 -21.97 25.86
C ALA A 441 -7.64 -20.50 25.52
N ILE A 442 -6.80 -19.89 24.68
CA ILE A 442 -6.98 -18.51 24.20
C ILE A 442 -8.24 -18.40 23.34
N ASN A 443 -8.43 -19.30 22.37
CA ASN A 443 -9.65 -19.37 21.56
C ASN A 443 -10.91 -19.64 22.40
N SER A 444 -10.78 -20.19 23.61
CA SER A 444 -11.89 -20.38 24.56
C SER A 444 -12.14 -19.14 25.44
N ALA A 445 -11.09 -18.39 25.78
CA ALA A 445 -11.18 -17.10 26.47
C ALA A 445 -11.78 -16.01 25.56
N LEU A 446 -11.38 -15.94 24.28
CA LEU A 446 -11.89 -14.96 23.31
C LEU A 446 -13.39 -15.11 22.99
N LYS A 447 -14.00 -16.26 23.33
CA LYS A 447 -15.45 -16.50 23.22
C LYS A 447 -16.27 -15.91 24.38
N GLN A 448 -15.63 -15.33 25.41
CA GLN A 448 -16.32 -14.78 26.58
C GLN A 448 -16.90 -13.39 26.25
N THR A 449 -18.17 -13.37 25.84
CA THR A 449 -18.86 -12.13 25.47
C THR A 449 -19.09 -11.19 26.65
N GLY A 450 -19.01 -9.88 26.41
CA GLY A 450 -19.19 -8.85 27.44
C GLY A 450 -18.07 -8.79 28.51
N LYS A 451 -16.94 -9.44 28.26
CA LYS A 451 -15.73 -9.39 29.10
C LYS A 451 -14.58 -8.72 28.35
N ILE A 452 -13.67 -8.11 29.11
CA ILE A 452 -12.35 -7.72 28.61
C ILE A 452 -11.40 -8.90 28.86
N ILE A 453 -10.78 -9.42 27.82
CA ILE A 453 -9.88 -10.56 27.91
C ILE A 453 -8.53 -10.08 28.43
N PHE A 454 -8.17 -10.53 29.62
CA PHE A 454 -6.91 -10.18 30.26
C PHE A 454 -5.89 -11.28 30.03
N PHE A 455 -4.75 -10.90 29.45
CA PHE A 455 -3.55 -11.73 29.39
C PHE A 455 -2.61 -11.27 30.52
N PRO A 456 -2.45 -12.04 31.60
CA PRO A 456 -1.37 -11.79 32.56
C PRO A 456 -0.01 -11.97 31.88
N ALA A 457 1.04 -11.37 32.44
CA ALA A 457 2.38 -11.46 31.90
C ALA A 457 2.80 -12.93 31.68
N GLY A 458 3.41 -13.18 30.53
CA GLY A 458 3.73 -14.52 30.07
C GLY A 458 4.00 -14.56 28.57
N ILE A 459 4.42 -15.73 28.12
CA ILE A 459 4.66 -16.04 26.72
C ILE A 459 3.70 -17.17 26.34
N TYR A 460 2.69 -16.84 25.54
CA TYR A 460 1.59 -17.71 25.16
C TYR A 460 1.89 -18.31 23.80
N LYS A 461 2.47 -19.52 23.81
CA LYS A 461 2.86 -20.21 22.58
C LYS A 461 1.62 -20.77 21.90
N ILE A 462 1.49 -20.53 20.59
CA ILE A 462 0.41 -21.05 19.75
C ILE A 462 0.95 -21.89 18.60
N THR A 463 0.32 -23.04 18.34
CA THR A 463 0.69 -23.92 17.20
C THR A 463 -0.31 -23.90 16.05
N SER A 464 -1.43 -23.20 16.21
CA SER A 464 -2.36 -22.85 15.13
C SER A 464 -3.07 -21.53 15.43
N GLN A 465 -3.84 -21.06 14.45
CA GLN A 465 -4.56 -19.78 14.43
C GLN A 465 -5.39 -19.49 15.70
N ILE A 466 -5.20 -18.29 16.26
CA ILE A 466 -6.17 -17.62 17.13
C ILE A 466 -7.17 -16.86 16.26
N PHE A 467 -8.47 -17.00 16.54
CA PHE A 467 -9.51 -16.13 16.00
C PHE A 467 -10.00 -15.16 17.08
N VAL A 468 -9.90 -13.86 16.80
CA VAL A 468 -10.43 -12.78 17.65
C VAL A 468 -11.80 -12.33 17.11
N PRO A 469 -12.92 -12.63 17.80
CA PRO A 469 -14.24 -12.26 17.33
C PRO A 469 -14.51 -10.76 17.40
N ALA A 470 -15.37 -10.25 16.52
CA ALA A 470 -15.93 -8.91 16.61
C ALA A 470 -16.58 -8.67 18.00
N GLY A 471 -16.27 -7.52 18.62
CA GLY A 471 -16.68 -7.17 19.98
C GLY A 471 -15.61 -7.44 21.05
N SER A 472 -14.47 -8.04 20.70
CA SER A 472 -13.38 -8.34 21.65
C SER A 472 -12.69 -7.08 22.18
N LYS A 473 -12.36 -7.09 23.47
CA LYS A 473 -11.45 -6.13 24.11
C LYS A 473 -10.38 -6.93 24.81
N ILE A 474 -9.11 -6.61 24.58
CA ILE A 474 -7.96 -7.40 25.03
C ILE A 474 -6.94 -6.48 25.68
N VAL A 475 -6.46 -6.87 26.86
CA VAL A 475 -5.41 -6.15 27.60
C VAL A 475 -4.37 -7.14 28.08
N GLY A 476 -3.11 -6.91 27.72
CA GLY A 476 -1.98 -7.62 28.29
C GLY A 476 -1.43 -6.94 29.54
N GLU A 477 -0.59 -7.67 30.26
CA GLU A 477 0.18 -7.18 31.39
C GLU A 477 1.67 -7.21 31.04
N SER A 478 2.37 -6.08 31.20
CA SER A 478 3.81 -5.96 30.92
C SER A 478 4.19 -6.46 29.52
N TRP A 479 3.43 -6.09 28.49
CA TRP A 479 3.59 -6.57 27.11
C TRP A 479 3.53 -8.10 26.97
N SER A 480 2.37 -8.66 27.29
CA SER A 480 2.14 -10.11 27.21
C SER A 480 2.30 -10.62 25.79
N GLN A 481 3.08 -11.71 25.62
CA GLN A 481 3.57 -12.14 24.32
C GLN A 481 2.73 -13.29 23.76
N ILE A 482 2.24 -13.19 22.52
CA ILE A 482 1.62 -14.29 21.78
C ILE A 482 2.63 -14.78 20.74
N MET A 483 3.07 -16.03 20.86
CA MET A 483 4.25 -16.58 20.17
C MET A 483 3.87 -17.72 19.22
N ALA A 484 3.84 -17.44 17.91
CA ALA A 484 3.47 -18.43 16.89
C ALA A 484 4.64 -19.36 16.53
N THR A 485 4.37 -20.66 16.39
CA THR A 485 5.40 -21.66 16.04
C THR A 485 4.80 -22.98 15.51
N GLY A 486 5.62 -23.85 14.95
CA GLY A 486 5.22 -25.20 14.52
C GLY A 486 4.65 -25.29 13.10
N SER A 487 4.25 -26.51 12.71
CA SER A 487 4.00 -26.88 11.31
C SER A 487 2.81 -26.21 10.63
N TYR A 488 1.94 -25.52 11.38
CA TYR A 488 0.88 -24.71 10.78
C TYR A 488 1.43 -23.44 10.10
N PHE A 489 2.62 -22.99 10.50
CA PHE A 489 3.28 -21.77 10.02
C PHE A 489 4.58 -22.07 9.24
N SER A 490 4.82 -23.31 8.82
CA SER A 490 6.08 -23.73 8.18
C SER A 490 6.08 -23.69 6.65
N ASP A 491 4.94 -23.46 5.99
CA ASP A 491 4.85 -23.41 4.53
C ASP A 491 4.81 -21.96 4.02
N ILE A 492 5.92 -21.53 3.41
CA ILE A 492 6.10 -20.20 2.81
C ILE A 492 5.14 -19.93 1.65
N ASN A 493 4.70 -20.99 0.94
CA ASN A 493 3.85 -20.88 -0.25
C ASN A 493 2.36 -20.85 0.10
N HIS A 494 1.99 -21.33 1.29
CA HIS A 494 0.61 -21.34 1.78
C HIS A 494 0.51 -20.67 3.14
N PRO A 495 0.93 -19.40 3.28
CA PRO A 495 1.05 -18.74 4.57
C PRO A 495 -0.30 -18.67 5.31
N LYS A 496 -0.23 -18.53 6.63
CA LYS A 496 -1.36 -18.61 7.54
C LYS A 496 -1.30 -17.51 8.60
N ALA A 497 -2.46 -16.89 8.85
CA ALA A 497 -2.66 -15.99 9.97
C ALA A 497 -2.49 -16.72 11.31
N ALA A 498 -1.56 -16.26 12.14
CA ALA A 498 -1.41 -16.67 13.52
C ALA A 498 -2.51 -16.05 14.40
N ILE A 499 -2.85 -14.78 14.12
CA ILE A 499 -3.98 -14.08 14.72
C ILE A 499 -4.85 -13.54 13.59
N LYS A 500 -6.14 -13.92 13.58
CA LYS A 500 -7.13 -13.36 12.66
C LYS A 500 -8.16 -12.53 13.42
N VAL A 501 -8.27 -11.26 13.05
CA VAL A 501 -9.12 -10.27 13.74
C VAL A 501 -10.37 -10.00 12.90
N GLY A 502 -11.48 -10.62 13.31
CA GLY A 502 -12.73 -10.67 12.55
C GLY A 502 -12.61 -11.48 11.24
N ASN A 503 -13.72 -11.64 10.55
CA ASN A 503 -13.76 -12.11 9.15
C ASN A 503 -13.95 -10.95 8.17
N ALA A 504 -13.60 -11.16 6.90
CA ALA A 504 -13.82 -10.17 5.84
C ALA A 504 -15.30 -9.77 5.78
N GLY A 505 -15.55 -8.45 5.76
CA GLY A 505 -16.89 -7.87 5.77
C GLY A 505 -17.57 -7.79 7.15
N GLU A 506 -16.98 -8.33 8.22
CA GLU A 506 -17.49 -8.09 9.58
C GLU A 506 -17.22 -6.63 10.00
N SER A 507 -18.13 -6.07 10.81
CA SER A 507 -17.95 -4.76 11.44
C SER A 507 -18.21 -4.85 12.95
N GLY A 508 -17.42 -4.16 13.76
CA GLY A 508 -17.52 -4.26 15.21
C GLY A 508 -16.52 -3.42 16.00
N ILE A 509 -16.39 -3.77 17.28
CA ILE A 509 -15.40 -3.22 18.20
C ILE A 509 -14.26 -4.23 18.32
N ILE A 510 -13.01 -3.77 18.17
CA ILE A 510 -11.81 -4.45 18.62
C ILE A 510 -10.96 -3.44 19.36
N GLU A 511 -10.54 -3.76 20.57
CA GLU A 511 -9.56 -2.97 21.32
C GLU A 511 -8.46 -3.92 21.79
N MET A 512 -7.20 -3.64 21.44
CA MET A 512 -6.03 -4.38 21.94
C MET A 512 -5.04 -3.45 22.62
N GLN A 513 -4.44 -3.89 23.73
CA GLN A 513 -3.52 -3.09 24.53
C GLN A 513 -2.42 -3.91 25.18
N ASP A 514 -1.21 -3.34 25.31
CA ASP A 514 -0.12 -3.90 26.11
C ASP A 514 0.26 -5.35 25.70
N LEU A 515 0.41 -5.60 24.40
CA LEU A 515 0.70 -6.92 23.80
C LEU A 515 1.96 -6.92 22.95
N ILE A 516 2.59 -8.09 22.82
CA ILE A 516 3.59 -8.38 21.79
C ILE A 516 3.13 -9.58 20.95
N PHE A 517 3.23 -9.46 19.64
CA PHE A 517 3.02 -10.54 18.68
C PHE A 517 4.40 -10.99 18.15
N THR A 518 4.73 -12.27 18.29
CA THR A 518 6.09 -12.77 18.04
C THR A 518 6.07 -14.19 17.49
N THR A 519 7.22 -14.68 17.04
CA THR A 519 7.39 -16.06 16.56
C THR A 519 8.49 -16.78 17.33
N LYS A 520 8.39 -18.11 17.37
CA LYS A 520 9.51 -18.99 17.68
C LYS A 520 9.87 -19.77 16.41
N GLY A 521 11.02 -19.44 15.85
CA GLY A 521 11.41 -19.82 14.49
C GLY A 521 11.85 -21.29 14.33
N PRO A 522 12.04 -21.73 13.07
CA PRO A 522 11.66 -21.05 11.84
C PRO A 522 10.13 -21.15 11.57
N THR A 523 9.54 -20.05 11.10
CA THR A 523 8.10 -19.94 10.79
C THR A 523 7.83 -19.21 9.46
N PRO A 524 8.43 -19.63 8.33
CA PRO A 524 8.40 -18.87 7.07
C PRO A 524 6.99 -18.64 6.47
N GLY A 525 5.98 -19.40 6.89
CA GLY A 525 4.58 -19.23 6.51
C GLY A 525 3.74 -18.38 7.48
N ALA A 526 4.33 -17.79 8.53
CA ALA A 526 3.56 -16.99 9.50
C ALA A 526 3.19 -15.61 8.93
N ILE A 527 1.88 -15.34 8.88
CA ILE A 527 1.33 -13.97 8.92
C ILE A 527 1.02 -13.72 10.40
N LEU A 528 1.72 -12.81 11.08
CA LEU A 528 1.49 -12.62 12.53
C LEU A 528 0.08 -12.13 12.83
N MET A 529 -0.43 -11.17 12.06
CA MET A 529 -1.82 -10.71 12.17
C MET A 529 -2.47 -10.42 10.82
N GLU A 530 -3.64 -11.04 10.60
CA GLU A 530 -4.59 -10.72 9.53
C GLU A 530 -5.76 -9.93 10.14
N TRP A 531 -5.90 -8.66 9.77
CA TRP A 531 -6.91 -7.74 10.27
C TRP A 531 -7.99 -7.52 9.22
N ASN A 532 -9.18 -8.08 9.49
CA ASN A 532 -10.33 -8.04 8.58
C ASN A 532 -11.45 -7.11 9.07
N ILE A 533 -11.52 -6.90 10.39
CA ILE A 533 -12.61 -6.18 11.01
C ILE A 533 -12.68 -4.73 10.51
N LYS A 534 -13.90 -4.27 10.23
CA LYS A 534 -14.19 -2.85 10.07
C LYS A 534 -14.73 -2.27 11.37
N GLU A 535 -14.46 -1.01 11.64
CA GLU A 535 -15.03 -0.32 12.79
C GLU A 535 -16.58 -0.23 12.71
N SER A 536 -17.25 -0.45 13.84
CA SER A 536 -18.68 -0.17 14.01
C SER A 536 -18.98 1.29 14.37
N SER A 537 -17.97 2.00 14.89
CA SER A 537 -17.98 3.45 15.12
C SER A 537 -16.54 3.96 15.01
N GLN A 538 -16.33 5.23 14.69
CA GLN A 538 -14.99 5.79 14.45
C GLN A 538 -13.96 5.42 15.54
N GLY A 539 -12.85 4.81 15.13
CA GLY A 539 -11.79 4.33 16.02
C GLY A 539 -12.16 3.14 16.91
N SER A 540 -13.24 2.39 16.61
CA SER A 540 -13.65 1.25 17.43
C SER A 540 -12.91 -0.05 17.12
N ALA A 541 -12.18 -0.13 16.01
CA ALA A 541 -11.26 -1.22 15.69
C ALA A 541 -9.83 -0.68 15.83
N ALA A 542 -9.13 -1.03 16.92
CA ALA A 542 -7.97 -0.26 17.36
C ALA A 542 -6.95 -1.02 18.23
N MET A 543 -5.70 -0.54 18.23
CA MET A 543 -4.59 -1.06 19.04
C MET A 543 -3.74 0.08 19.65
N TRP A 544 -3.29 -0.10 20.90
CA TRP A 544 -2.40 0.82 21.64
C TRP A 544 -1.27 0.05 22.34
N ASP A 545 -0.01 0.49 22.24
CA ASP A 545 1.14 -0.22 22.82
C ASP A 545 1.13 -1.73 22.48
N CYS A 546 0.80 -2.04 21.23
CA CYS A 546 0.79 -3.40 20.69
C CYS A 546 1.89 -3.49 19.65
N HIS A 547 2.87 -4.36 19.86
CA HIS A 547 4.08 -4.41 19.03
C HIS A 547 4.25 -5.79 18.39
N PHE A 548 4.90 -5.84 17.25
CA PHE A 548 5.38 -7.07 16.63
C PHE A 548 6.89 -7.13 16.86
N ARG A 549 7.39 -8.24 17.40
CA ARG A 549 8.83 -8.51 17.55
C ARG A 549 9.14 -9.84 16.91
N VAL A 550 9.96 -9.86 15.88
CA VAL A 550 10.35 -11.09 15.18
C VAL A 550 11.81 -11.40 15.50
N GLY A 551 12.04 -12.35 16.41
CA GLY A 551 13.37 -12.77 16.87
C GLY A 551 13.98 -11.88 17.96
N GLY A 552 15.30 -11.97 18.13
CA GLY A 552 16.13 -11.10 18.98
C GLY A 552 15.92 -11.23 20.49
N ALA A 553 15.21 -12.25 20.96
CA ALA A 553 14.84 -12.38 22.37
C ALA A 553 14.80 -13.84 22.84
N VAL A 554 14.96 -14.07 24.15
CA VAL A 554 15.01 -15.41 24.73
C VAL A 554 13.73 -16.21 24.45
N GLY A 555 13.91 -17.43 23.94
CA GLY A 555 12.84 -18.37 23.63
C GLY A 555 12.28 -18.28 22.21
N THR A 556 12.71 -17.29 21.41
CA THR A 556 12.34 -17.17 20.00
C THR A 556 13.09 -18.16 19.09
N ASP A 557 14.18 -18.78 19.56
CA ASP A 557 15.12 -19.60 18.77
C ASP A 557 15.62 -18.85 17.51
N LEU A 558 15.74 -17.53 17.65
CA LEU A 558 16.13 -16.53 16.66
C LEU A 558 17.04 -15.48 17.34
N GLN A 559 17.98 -15.96 18.17
CA GLN A 559 18.96 -15.15 18.91
C GLN A 559 20.33 -15.14 18.22
N ALA A 560 21.32 -14.42 18.77
CA ALA A 560 22.67 -14.32 18.19
C ALA A 560 23.41 -15.67 18.07
N SER A 561 23.03 -16.68 18.87
CA SER A 561 23.52 -18.05 18.73
C SER A 561 22.93 -18.81 17.53
N ASP A 562 21.73 -18.42 17.10
CA ASP A 562 20.93 -19.15 16.11
C ASP A 562 21.04 -18.50 14.73
N CYS A 563 21.07 -17.16 14.73
CA CYS A 563 21.04 -16.28 13.56
C CYS A 563 22.17 -15.24 13.56
N PRO A 564 23.45 -15.67 13.70
CA PRO A 564 24.57 -14.74 13.64
C PRO A 564 24.62 -14.06 12.27
N LYS A 565 24.95 -12.76 12.26
CA LYS A 565 25.20 -12.03 11.02
C LYS A 565 26.42 -12.54 10.26
N LEU A 566 26.52 -12.16 8.98
CA LEU A 566 27.73 -12.34 8.15
C LEU A 566 28.13 -13.81 7.90
N THR A 567 27.15 -14.72 7.89
CA THR A 567 27.37 -16.15 7.56
C THR A 567 27.72 -16.38 6.09
N GLY A 568 27.38 -15.43 5.20
CA GLY A 568 27.57 -15.53 3.75
C GLY A 568 26.58 -16.46 3.05
N THR A 569 25.57 -16.97 3.76
CA THR A 569 24.52 -17.85 3.22
C THR A 569 23.21 -17.65 3.97
N ILE A 570 22.09 -17.65 3.26
CA ILE A 570 20.74 -17.63 3.88
C ILE A 570 20.59 -18.81 4.84
N ASN A 571 20.38 -18.53 6.13
CA ASN A 571 20.12 -19.54 7.15
C ASN A 571 18.61 -19.87 7.22
N PRO A 572 18.18 -21.10 6.83
CA PRO A 572 16.75 -21.45 6.82
C PRO A 572 16.12 -21.57 8.21
N ASN A 573 16.92 -21.59 9.28
CA ASN A 573 16.40 -21.54 10.65
C ASN A 573 15.98 -20.11 11.06
N CYS A 574 16.45 -19.08 10.33
CA CYS A 574 16.25 -17.67 10.67
C CYS A 574 15.04 -17.01 10.00
N TYR A 575 14.15 -17.79 9.39
CA TYR A 575 12.87 -17.28 8.91
C TYR A 575 11.94 -16.98 10.08
N GLY A 576 11.76 -15.70 10.35
CA GLY A 576 10.83 -15.20 11.36
C GLY A 576 9.36 -15.23 10.93
N GLY A 577 9.08 -15.07 9.63
CA GLY A 577 7.71 -15.02 9.09
C GLY A 577 7.61 -14.43 7.68
N THR A 578 6.40 -14.33 7.13
CA THR A 578 6.15 -13.78 5.79
C THR A 578 5.57 -12.36 5.81
N LEU A 579 4.78 -12.00 6.83
CA LEU A 579 4.13 -10.69 6.97
C LEU A 579 3.79 -10.38 8.45
N MET A 580 4.12 -9.19 8.96
CA MET A 580 3.79 -8.84 10.36
C MET A 580 2.30 -8.46 10.50
N LEU A 581 1.82 -7.52 9.70
CA LEU A 581 0.43 -7.04 9.77
C LEU A 581 -0.19 -6.86 8.39
N HIS A 582 -1.37 -7.46 8.18
CA HIS A 582 -2.18 -7.29 6.97
C HIS A 582 -3.49 -6.58 7.32
N LEU A 583 -3.68 -5.34 6.86
CA LEU A 583 -4.98 -4.65 6.88
C LEU A 583 -5.70 -4.90 5.55
N THR A 584 -6.63 -5.85 5.53
CA THR A 584 -7.33 -6.28 4.30
C THR A 584 -8.29 -5.22 3.77
N ALA A 585 -8.68 -5.32 2.49
CA ALA A 585 -9.36 -4.26 1.73
C ALA A 585 -10.67 -3.69 2.33
N GLN A 586 -11.41 -4.50 3.11
CA GLN A 586 -12.68 -4.09 3.74
C GLN A 586 -12.54 -3.68 5.22
N SER A 587 -11.35 -3.85 5.80
CA SER A 587 -11.07 -3.57 7.20
C SER A 587 -10.99 -2.06 7.48
N SER A 588 -10.82 -1.69 8.75
CA SER A 588 -10.35 -0.36 9.16
C SER A 588 -9.59 -0.46 10.48
N ALA A 589 -8.64 0.45 10.75
CA ALA A 589 -7.86 0.40 11.99
C ALA A 589 -7.46 1.78 12.54
N TYR A 590 -7.46 1.91 13.86
CA TYR A 590 -6.78 2.99 14.59
C TYR A 590 -5.58 2.39 15.34
N LEU A 591 -4.36 2.69 14.90
CA LEU A 591 -3.13 2.10 15.41
C LEU A 591 -2.27 3.19 16.05
N GLU A 592 -1.97 3.05 17.34
CA GLU A 592 -1.23 4.05 18.11
C GLU A 592 -0.08 3.41 18.90
N ASN A 593 1.13 3.96 18.76
CA ASN A 593 2.36 3.35 19.29
C ASN A 593 2.49 1.85 18.91
N VAL A 594 2.30 1.54 17.63
CA VAL A 594 2.48 0.19 17.08
C VAL A 594 3.84 0.12 16.42
N TRP A 595 4.69 -0.77 16.93
CA TRP A 595 6.05 -0.99 16.41
C TRP A 595 6.11 -2.39 15.82
N ALA A 596 6.47 -2.51 14.54
CA ALA A 596 6.62 -3.77 13.84
C ALA A 596 8.11 -4.00 13.52
N TRP A 597 8.81 -4.66 14.44
CA TRP A 597 10.26 -4.79 14.42
C TRP A 597 10.69 -6.23 14.13
N VAL A 598 11.53 -6.37 13.12
CA VAL A 598 12.25 -7.60 12.80
C VAL A 598 13.64 -7.44 13.39
N ALA A 599 14.05 -8.33 14.29
CA ALA A 599 15.18 -8.04 15.15
C ALA A 599 16.48 -7.91 14.36
N ASP A 600 17.08 -6.72 14.40
CA ASP A 600 18.41 -6.43 13.86
C ASP A 600 19.53 -6.78 14.85
N HIS A 601 19.21 -6.89 16.14
CA HIS A 601 20.10 -7.31 17.23
C HIS A 601 19.39 -8.13 18.33
N ASP A 602 20.17 -8.85 19.13
CA ASP A 602 19.72 -9.65 20.28
C ASP A 602 19.63 -8.78 21.55
N VAL A 603 18.41 -8.52 22.04
CA VAL A 603 18.10 -7.61 23.15
C VAL A 603 18.04 -8.30 24.52
N ASP A 604 18.54 -9.53 24.63
CA ASP A 604 18.68 -10.26 25.91
C ASP A 604 20.15 -10.64 26.22
N ILE A 605 21.12 -10.10 25.48
CA ILE A 605 22.56 -10.23 25.77
C ILE A 605 23.24 -8.85 25.92
N PRO A 606 24.21 -8.67 26.85
CA PRO A 606 24.82 -7.36 27.10
C PRO A 606 25.50 -6.71 25.88
N ASP A 607 26.09 -7.53 25.00
CA ASP A 607 26.80 -7.08 23.80
C ASP A 607 25.85 -6.58 22.69
N GLN A 608 24.53 -6.81 22.82
CA GLN A 608 23.50 -6.46 21.83
C GLN A 608 23.92 -6.77 20.38
N THR A 609 24.36 -8.01 20.17
CA THR A 609 24.98 -8.43 18.90
C THR A 609 23.95 -8.44 17.77
N GLN A 610 24.33 -7.84 16.64
CA GLN A 610 23.51 -7.81 15.42
C GLN A 610 23.31 -9.21 14.80
N ILE A 611 22.13 -9.45 14.24
CA ILE A 611 21.64 -10.76 13.76
C ILE A 611 20.94 -10.69 12.40
N ASP A 612 20.92 -11.81 11.67
CA ASP A 612 20.25 -11.96 10.36
C ASP A 612 18.87 -12.63 10.55
N ILE A 613 17.78 -11.88 10.74
CA ILE A 613 16.41 -12.42 10.80
C ILE A 613 15.64 -12.12 9.51
N TYR A 614 15.06 -13.14 8.89
CA TYR A 614 14.33 -13.01 7.64
C TYR A 614 12.82 -12.92 7.87
N MET A 615 12.27 -11.73 7.64
CA MET A 615 10.83 -11.46 7.61
C MET A 615 10.48 -10.86 6.24
N GLY A 616 9.49 -11.41 5.54
CA GLY A 616 9.22 -11.00 4.15
C GLY A 616 8.76 -9.55 4.05
N ARG A 617 7.74 -9.20 4.84
CA ARG A 617 6.95 -7.97 4.71
C ARG A 617 6.62 -7.39 6.09
N GLY A 618 6.64 -6.06 6.19
CA GLY A 618 6.25 -5.35 7.40
C GLY A 618 4.73 -5.23 7.53
N ILE A 619 4.19 -4.11 7.06
CA ILE A 619 2.76 -3.78 7.14
C ILE A 619 2.19 -3.61 5.72
N LEU A 620 1.26 -4.49 5.35
CA LEU A 620 0.49 -4.43 4.11
C LEU A 620 -0.88 -3.79 4.40
N ILE A 621 -1.22 -2.74 3.64
CA ILE A 621 -2.42 -1.94 3.79
C ILE A 621 -3.18 -1.96 2.46
N GLU A 622 -4.31 -2.65 2.44
CA GLU A 622 -5.27 -2.62 1.32
C GLU A 622 -6.57 -1.90 1.70
N SER A 623 -6.73 -1.58 2.99
CA SER A 623 -7.91 -0.93 3.56
C SER A 623 -8.40 0.25 2.73
N THR A 624 -9.67 0.19 2.32
CA THR A 624 -10.37 1.29 1.64
C THR A 624 -11.20 2.16 2.59
N ALA A 625 -11.31 1.76 3.86
CA ALA A 625 -12.00 2.52 4.89
C ALA A 625 -11.00 3.29 5.77
N SER A 626 -11.51 4.32 6.46
CA SER A 626 -10.68 5.25 7.22
C SER A 626 -9.77 4.54 8.24
N THR A 627 -8.47 4.76 8.09
CA THR A 627 -7.43 4.08 8.86
C THR A 627 -6.40 5.10 9.32
N TRP A 628 -5.97 5.03 10.58
CA TRP A 628 -5.06 5.98 11.21
C TRP A 628 -3.86 5.26 11.82
N PHE A 629 -2.66 5.75 11.50
CA PHE A 629 -1.39 5.33 12.09
C PHE A 629 -0.78 6.50 12.85
N TRP A 630 -0.76 6.42 14.18
CA TRP A 630 -0.24 7.45 15.08
C TRP A 630 1.05 7.00 15.75
N GLY A 631 2.19 7.49 15.25
CA GLY A 631 3.52 7.11 15.75
C GLY A 631 3.78 5.61 15.62
N THR A 632 3.61 5.07 14.40
CA THR A 632 3.91 3.67 14.12
C THR A 632 5.25 3.54 13.41
N ALA A 633 5.98 2.48 13.70
CA ALA A 633 7.23 2.13 13.04
C ALA A 633 7.15 0.72 12.46
N SER A 634 7.85 0.48 11.35
CA SER A 634 7.98 -0.82 10.71
C SER A 634 9.39 -0.96 10.17
N GLU A 635 10.13 -2.00 10.55
CA GLU A 635 11.58 -2.05 10.35
C GLU A 635 12.09 -3.45 9.99
N HIS A 636 13.17 -3.45 9.19
CA HIS A 636 14.00 -4.60 8.83
C HIS A 636 13.29 -5.78 8.14
N SER A 637 12.13 -5.56 7.53
CA SER A 637 11.51 -6.51 6.59
C SER A 637 12.19 -6.48 5.22
N VAL A 638 12.21 -7.62 4.52
CA VAL A 638 13.01 -7.84 3.29
C VAL A 638 12.47 -7.09 2.06
N MET A 639 11.16 -7.04 1.86
CA MET A 639 10.55 -6.45 0.65
C MET A 639 10.10 -5.00 0.87
N TYR A 640 9.39 -4.76 1.96
CA TYR A 640 8.91 -3.44 2.34
C TYR A 640 8.59 -3.35 3.83
N GLN A 641 8.72 -2.15 4.37
CA GLN A 641 8.28 -1.82 5.72
C GLN A 641 6.80 -1.42 5.73
N TYR A 642 6.39 -0.56 4.81
CA TYR A 642 4.98 -0.20 4.54
C TYR A 642 4.64 -0.37 3.07
N GLN A 643 3.50 -1.01 2.79
CA GLN A 643 2.92 -1.06 1.45
C GLN A 643 1.44 -0.67 1.48
N LEU A 644 1.06 0.30 0.66
CA LEU A 644 -0.32 0.73 0.45
C LEU A 644 -0.72 0.30 -0.96
N TYR A 645 -1.58 -0.71 -1.07
CA TYR A 645 -1.99 -1.30 -2.34
C TYR A 645 -3.49 -1.12 -2.56
N PHE A 646 -3.87 -0.27 -3.53
CA PHE A 646 -5.25 0.18 -3.76
C PHE A 646 -5.98 0.72 -2.51
N ALA A 647 -5.23 1.07 -1.46
CA ALA A 647 -5.74 1.61 -0.21
C ALA A 647 -6.40 2.97 -0.41
N GLN A 648 -7.37 3.29 0.44
CA GLN A 648 -8.05 4.59 0.42
C GLN A 648 -8.31 5.11 1.82
N ASN A 649 -8.32 6.44 1.96
CA ASN A 649 -8.63 7.12 3.23
C ASN A 649 -7.66 6.76 4.35
N VAL A 650 -6.35 6.83 4.10
CA VAL A 650 -5.30 6.48 5.07
C VAL A 650 -4.64 7.75 5.62
N PHE A 651 -4.57 7.86 6.94
CA PHE A 651 -3.76 8.85 7.65
C PHE A 651 -2.55 8.19 8.33
N MET A 652 -1.37 8.78 8.21
CA MET A 652 -0.12 8.32 8.83
C MET A 652 0.61 9.52 9.45
N GLY A 653 0.97 9.47 10.73
CA GLY A 653 1.56 10.63 11.41
C GLY A 653 2.22 10.37 12.77
N LEU A 654 3.55 10.54 12.90
CA LEU A 654 4.53 10.22 11.86
C LEU A 654 4.65 8.70 11.67
N VAL A 655 5.35 8.30 10.63
CA VAL A 655 5.79 6.91 10.43
C VAL A 655 7.29 6.82 10.20
N GLN A 656 7.90 5.76 10.73
CA GLN A 656 9.35 5.57 10.73
C GLN A 656 9.72 4.17 10.23
N THR A 657 10.88 4.06 9.56
CA THR A 657 11.37 2.78 8.99
C THR A 657 12.89 2.69 8.93
N GLU A 658 13.36 1.43 8.96
CA GLU A 658 14.74 1.06 8.63
C GLU A 658 14.78 -0.15 7.70
N THR A 659 15.75 -0.14 6.79
CA THR A 659 16.08 -1.26 5.90
C THR A 659 16.87 -2.34 6.68
N PRO A 660 16.69 -3.64 6.42
CA PRO A 660 17.43 -4.69 7.14
C PRO A 660 18.93 -4.62 6.88
N TYR A 661 19.73 -4.69 7.95
CA TYR A 661 21.16 -4.37 7.93
C TYR A 661 22.03 -5.34 7.11
N PHE A 662 21.51 -6.53 6.81
CA PHE A 662 22.16 -7.50 5.94
C PHE A 662 22.02 -7.16 4.44
N GLN A 663 21.02 -6.38 4.02
CA GLN A 663 20.87 -6.02 2.61
C GLN A 663 22.06 -5.18 2.13
N SER A 664 22.54 -5.34 0.90
CA SER A 664 22.04 -6.15 -0.23
C SER A 664 22.43 -7.65 -0.22
N GLN A 665 22.81 -8.24 0.91
CA GLN A 665 23.26 -9.64 1.00
C GLN A 665 22.37 -10.48 1.94
N PRO A 666 21.26 -11.09 1.46
CA PRO A 666 20.81 -11.12 0.07
C PRO A 666 19.96 -9.90 -0.34
N VAL A 667 19.87 -9.64 -1.64
CA VAL A 667 18.97 -8.63 -2.23
C VAL A 667 17.51 -9.00 -2.03
N ALA A 668 16.64 -7.99 -1.91
CA ALA A 668 15.20 -8.21 -2.02
C ALA A 668 14.86 -8.77 -3.42
N PRO A 669 13.92 -9.74 -3.56
CA PRO A 669 13.03 -10.32 -2.55
C PRO A 669 13.57 -11.59 -1.84
N GLN A 670 14.85 -11.92 -1.97
CA GLN A 670 15.43 -13.08 -1.29
C GLN A 670 15.50 -12.84 0.24
N PRO A 671 15.23 -13.85 1.08
CA PRO A 671 15.15 -15.27 0.74
C PRO A 671 13.73 -15.81 0.47
N PHE A 672 12.72 -14.93 0.37
CA PHE A 672 11.34 -15.34 0.12
C PHE A 672 11.11 -15.66 -1.36
N GLY A 673 11.85 -14.97 -2.24
CA GLY A 673 11.70 -15.09 -3.68
C GLY A 673 10.33 -14.60 -4.14
N ILE A 674 10.02 -14.88 -5.40
CA ILE A 674 8.67 -14.68 -5.94
C ILE A 674 8.25 -16.00 -6.53
N VAL A 675 7.48 -16.73 -5.74
CA VAL A 675 6.91 -18.02 -6.11
C VAL A 675 5.53 -17.77 -6.67
N GLU A 676 5.16 -18.44 -7.77
CA GLU A 676 3.87 -18.29 -8.47
C GLU A 676 2.65 -18.35 -7.51
N VAL A 677 2.74 -19.14 -6.43
CA VAL A 677 1.70 -19.27 -5.38
C VAL A 677 1.66 -18.08 -4.40
N ALA A 678 2.80 -17.41 -4.16
CA ALA A 678 2.86 -16.26 -3.26
C ALA A 678 2.12 -15.04 -3.85
N LEU A 679 2.01 -14.96 -5.18
CA LEU A 679 1.35 -13.87 -5.90
C LEU A 679 -0.18 -13.97 -5.87
N ASP A 680 -0.74 -15.17 -5.69
CA ASP A 680 -2.17 -15.35 -5.38
C ASP A 680 -2.53 -14.82 -3.98
N VAL A 681 -1.54 -14.69 -3.08
CA VAL A 681 -1.74 -14.26 -1.68
C VAL A 681 -1.33 -12.80 -1.46
N PHE A 682 -0.24 -12.37 -2.08
CA PHE A 682 0.34 -11.02 -2.00
C PHE A 682 0.57 -10.46 -3.43
N PRO A 683 -0.50 -10.22 -4.21
CA PRO A 683 -0.41 -9.78 -5.62
C PRO A 683 0.20 -8.38 -5.83
N SER A 684 0.61 -7.73 -4.75
CA SER A 684 1.15 -6.37 -4.72
C SER A 684 2.65 -6.32 -4.43
N ASP A 685 3.30 -7.44 -4.13
CA ASP A 685 4.69 -7.44 -3.67
C ASP A 685 5.63 -6.74 -4.66
N PRO A 686 6.56 -5.90 -4.16
CA PRO A 686 7.51 -5.21 -4.99
C PRO A 686 8.45 -6.24 -5.62
N ASP A 687 8.53 -6.15 -6.94
CA ASP A 687 9.04 -7.22 -7.76
C ASP A 687 10.57 -7.13 -7.91
N PHE A 688 11.10 -5.91 -8.01
CA PHE A 688 12.50 -5.61 -8.28
C PHE A 688 13.02 -6.11 -9.66
N THR A 689 12.17 -6.47 -10.64
CA THR A 689 12.64 -6.75 -12.03
C THR A 689 13.29 -5.51 -12.64
N THR A 690 12.75 -4.34 -12.35
CA THR A 690 13.22 -3.07 -12.89
C THR A 690 14.65 -2.75 -12.46
N CYS A 691 15.09 -3.25 -11.30
CA CYS A 691 16.45 -3.08 -10.79
C CYS A 691 17.53 -3.72 -11.67
N TYR A 692 17.23 -4.80 -12.41
CA TYR A 692 18.18 -5.36 -13.39
C TYR A 692 18.48 -4.45 -14.58
N LEU A 693 17.74 -3.34 -14.74
CA LEU A 693 17.95 -2.32 -15.77
C LEU A 693 18.69 -1.08 -15.23
N GLU A 694 18.89 -0.99 -13.91
CA GLU A 694 19.61 0.09 -13.25
C GLU A 694 21.14 -0.12 -13.33
N ASN A 695 21.90 0.94 -13.06
CA ASN A 695 23.37 0.87 -13.08
C ASN A 695 23.96 0.09 -11.89
N ASP A 696 23.21 0.02 -10.78
CA ASP A 696 23.55 -0.73 -9.57
C ASP A 696 22.32 -1.52 -9.10
N PRO A 697 22.14 -2.76 -9.60
CA PRO A 697 20.98 -3.58 -9.24
C PRO A 697 20.92 -3.91 -7.75
N ASP A 698 22.06 -4.04 -7.07
CA ASP A 698 22.12 -4.45 -5.66
C ASP A 698 21.63 -3.32 -4.73
N LEU A 699 21.98 -2.06 -5.03
CA LEU A 699 21.45 -0.90 -4.30
C LEU A 699 19.98 -0.58 -4.64
N CYS A 700 19.48 -1.03 -5.79
CA CYS A 700 18.07 -0.92 -6.15
C CYS A 700 17.21 -2.00 -5.49
N SER A 701 17.70 -3.25 -5.44
CA SER A 701 17.00 -4.41 -4.88
C SER A 701 17.11 -4.49 -3.36
N MET A 702 16.64 -3.44 -2.68
CA MET A 702 16.58 -3.32 -1.22
C MET A 702 15.18 -2.92 -0.75
N ALA A 703 14.84 -3.20 0.50
CA ALA A 703 13.49 -3.06 1.03
C ALA A 703 12.95 -1.63 0.91
N TRP A 704 11.71 -1.49 0.41
CA TRP A 704 11.04 -0.20 0.37
C TRP A 704 10.68 0.28 1.78
N ALA A 705 11.02 1.51 2.12
CA ALA A 705 10.46 2.15 3.31
C ALA A 705 8.94 2.31 3.17
N LEU A 706 8.51 2.80 2.00
CA LEU A 706 7.11 3.02 1.67
C LEU A 706 6.87 2.80 0.18
N ASN A 707 6.03 1.82 -0.17
CA ASN A 707 5.49 1.67 -1.51
C ASN A 707 4.01 2.06 -1.53
N ILE A 708 3.62 2.98 -2.42
CA ILE A 708 2.23 3.42 -2.59
C ILE A 708 1.80 3.11 -4.03
N ASP A 709 1.03 2.04 -4.20
CA ASP A 709 0.60 1.54 -5.51
C ASP A 709 -0.92 1.59 -5.68
N GLY A 710 -1.37 2.35 -6.69
CA GLY A 710 -2.78 2.53 -7.03
C GLY A 710 -3.67 3.14 -5.93
N ALA A 711 -3.10 3.71 -4.88
CA ALA A 711 -3.83 4.21 -3.71
C ALA A 711 -4.38 5.63 -3.93
N SER A 712 -5.40 6.03 -3.15
CA SER A 712 -5.93 7.40 -3.18
C SER A 712 -6.32 7.97 -1.82
N ASP A 713 -6.37 9.29 -1.71
CA ASP A 713 -6.75 9.99 -0.49
C ASP A 713 -5.85 9.58 0.69
N ILE A 714 -4.53 9.76 0.49
CA ILE A 714 -3.46 9.33 1.40
C ILE A 714 -2.79 10.57 2.03
N TYR A 715 -2.73 10.60 3.36
CA TYR A 715 -2.31 11.76 4.14
C TYR A 715 -1.18 11.38 5.10
N ILE A 716 0.05 11.75 4.78
CA ILE A 716 1.24 11.40 5.55
C ILE A 716 1.86 12.68 6.12
N TYR A 717 1.93 12.77 7.44
CA TYR A 717 2.37 13.96 8.19
C TYR A 717 3.52 13.58 9.13
N GLY A 718 4.75 13.75 8.65
CA GLY A 718 5.98 13.28 9.28
C GLY A 718 6.39 11.90 8.79
N VAL A 719 7.61 11.78 8.27
CA VAL A 719 8.18 10.56 7.68
C VAL A 719 9.66 10.49 8.05
N GLY A 720 10.10 9.38 8.66
CA GLY A 720 11.49 9.15 9.05
C GLY A 720 12.01 7.82 8.51
N PHE A 721 12.62 7.80 7.31
CA PHE A 721 12.98 6.54 6.63
C PHE A 721 14.48 6.42 6.37
N TYR A 722 15.11 5.35 6.87
CA TYR A 722 16.57 5.26 6.95
C TYR A 722 17.14 3.99 6.32
N SER A 723 18.30 4.12 5.69
CA SER A 723 19.17 3.02 5.29
C SER A 723 20.59 3.28 5.80
N TRP A 724 21.12 2.35 6.59
CA TRP A 724 22.37 2.55 7.33
C TRP A 724 23.54 1.71 6.82
N PHE A 725 23.27 0.68 6.03
CA PHE A 725 24.23 -0.37 5.70
C PHE A 725 24.14 -0.74 4.22
N GLN A 726 25.29 -1.10 3.66
CA GLN A 726 25.43 -1.87 2.43
C GLN A 726 26.51 -2.96 2.66
N ASP A 727 26.85 -3.74 1.64
CA ASP A 727 28.06 -4.59 1.59
C ASP A 727 28.40 -5.30 2.91
N ASN A 728 27.50 -6.17 3.41
CA ASN A 728 27.73 -6.94 4.64
C ASN A 728 27.97 -6.05 5.88
N TYR A 729 26.94 -5.31 6.33
CA TYR A 729 26.97 -4.46 7.53
C TYR A 729 28.02 -3.32 7.48
N SER A 730 28.35 -2.81 6.29
CA SER A 730 29.23 -1.64 6.12
C SER A 730 28.44 -0.33 6.15
N GLN A 731 28.79 0.56 7.09
CA GLN A 731 28.23 1.94 7.16
C GLN A 731 29.00 2.96 6.32
N ALA A 732 29.96 2.55 5.49
CA ALA A 732 30.77 3.48 4.67
C ALA A 732 29.90 4.36 3.76
N CYS A 733 28.74 3.83 3.34
CA CYS A 733 27.74 4.47 2.51
C CYS A 733 26.98 5.64 3.18
N VAL A 734 26.94 5.70 4.52
CA VAL A 734 26.18 6.72 5.27
C VAL A 734 26.76 8.12 5.06
N ALA A 735 28.08 8.21 4.83
CA ALA A 735 28.79 9.45 4.55
C ALA A 735 28.61 9.93 3.09
N THR A 736 28.19 9.04 2.19
CA THR A 736 28.00 9.28 0.75
C THR A 736 26.54 9.15 0.30
N GLU A 737 25.62 8.96 1.24
CA GLU A 737 24.16 8.90 1.06
C GLU A 737 23.70 7.89 0.00
N ASN A 738 24.40 6.75 -0.08
CA ASN A 738 24.23 5.74 -1.13
C ASN A 738 24.11 4.29 -0.60
N CYS A 739 23.69 4.10 0.64
CA CYS A 739 23.43 2.76 1.20
C CYS A 739 22.33 2.02 0.43
N GLN A 740 21.42 2.78 -0.20
CA GLN A 740 20.31 2.29 -1.01
C GLN A 740 20.02 3.30 -2.13
N GLN A 741 19.46 2.87 -3.27
CA GLN A 741 19.11 3.80 -4.33
C GLN A 741 17.85 4.61 -3.99
N ARG A 742 16.79 3.94 -3.47
CA ARG A 742 15.43 4.49 -3.38
C ARG A 742 14.72 4.06 -2.09
N LEU A 743 13.96 4.96 -1.44
CA LEU A 743 13.20 4.64 -0.21
C LEU A 743 11.67 4.69 -0.36
N ILE A 744 11.14 5.75 -1.00
CA ILE A 744 9.69 5.92 -1.20
C ILE A 744 9.38 5.71 -2.69
N GLN A 745 8.60 4.68 -3.02
CA GLN A 745 8.04 4.49 -4.36
C GLN A 745 6.57 4.93 -4.37
N THR A 746 6.17 5.60 -5.46
CA THR A 746 4.76 5.82 -5.75
C THR A 746 4.45 5.40 -7.19
N SER A 747 3.53 4.47 -7.38
CA SER A 747 3.00 4.06 -8.67
C SER A 747 1.48 4.28 -8.70
N TYR A 748 0.99 4.82 -9.80
CA TYR A 748 -0.44 4.88 -10.17
C TYR A 748 -1.42 5.53 -9.17
N SER A 749 -0.88 6.22 -8.17
CA SER A 749 -1.62 6.79 -7.04
C SER A 749 -1.97 8.26 -7.26
N GLU A 750 -3.05 8.74 -6.63
CA GLU A 750 -3.51 10.14 -6.73
C GLU A 750 -4.00 10.68 -5.38
N LYS A 751 -4.08 12.01 -5.24
CA LYS A 751 -4.40 12.68 -3.97
C LYS A 751 -3.50 12.21 -2.82
N VAL A 752 -2.21 12.04 -3.11
CA VAL A 752 -1.18 11.69 -2.10
C VAL A 752 -0.55 12.98 -1.60
N TYR A 753 -0.57 13.17 -0.28
CA TYR A 753 -0.02 14.33 0.42
C TYR A 753 1.03 13.84 1.43
N ILE A 754 2.31 14.15 1.20
CA ILE A 754 3.40 13.76 2.10
C ILE A 754 4.08 15.03 2.63
N TYR A 755 4.14 15.17 3.95
CA TYR A 755 4.74 16.30 4.66
C TYR A 755 5.83 15.83 5.62
N GLY A 756 6.86 16.65 5.84
CA GLY A 756 7.91 16.40 6.84
C GLY A 756 8.73 15.14 6.57
N ILE A 757 9.17 14.95 5.32
CA ILE A 757 10.02 13.82 4.91
C ILE A 757 11.45 14.06 5.39
N ALA A 758 11.91 13.23 6.30
CA ALA A 758 13.31 13.04 6.65
C ALA A 758 13.78 11.66 6.15
N THR A 759 14.82 11.61 5.34
CA THR A 759 15.44 10.33 4.93
C THR A 759 16.95 10.31 5.12
N LYS A 760 17.54 9.12 5.17
CA LYS A 760 18.98 8.93 5.34
C LYS A 760 19.51 7.75 4.53
N GLY A 761 20.70 7.91 3.95
CA GLY A 761 21.44 6.85 3.27
C GLY A 761 20.91 6.46 1.89
N ALA A 762 20.05 7.27 1.27
CA ALA A 762 19.47 6.96 -0.03
C ALA A 762 19.57 8.11 -1.04
N GLN A 763 19.82 7.75 -2.30
CA GLN A 763 20.02 8.72 -3.38
C GLN A 763 18.71 9.40 -3.82
N GLU A 764 17.62 8.63 -3.88
CA GLU A 764 16.27 9.07 -4.25
C GLU A 764 15.34 8.95 -3.01
N ALA A 765 15.04 10.08 -2.37
CA ALA A 765 14.14 10.11 -1.21
C ALA A 765 12.69 9.78 -1.61
N VAL A 766 12.27 10.24 -2.80
CA VAL A 766 11.01 9.84 -3.45
C VAL A 766 11.28 9.50 -4.92
N SER A 767 10.81 8.33 -5.34
CA SER A 767 11.00 7.74 -6.68
C SER A 767 9.63 7.52 -7.34
N PRO A 768 9.01 8.57 -7.91
CA PRO A 768 7.68 8.47 -8.49
C PRO A 768 7.72 7.84 -9.88
N MET A 769 6.88 6.83 -10.11
CA MET A 769 6.72 6.22 -11.43
C MET A 769 5.71 7.00 -12.29
N GLY A 770 6.20 7.60 -13.38
CA GLY A 770 5.37 8.18 -14.44
C GLY A 770 6.13 9.08 -15.41
N SER A 771 5.52 9.47 -16.54
CA SER A 771 6.17 10.36 -17.51
C SER A 771 6.14 11.81 -17.02
N GLY A 772 7.28 12.49 -17.12
CA GLY A 772 7.45 13.84 -16.61
C GLY A 772 7.46 13.94 -15.07
N LEU A 773 7.40 12.81 -14.35
CA LEU A 773 7.72 12.76 -12.93
C LEU A 773 9.23 12.56 -12.78
N THR A 774 9.83 13.23 -11.80
CA THR A 774 11.27 13.18 -11.52
C THR A 774 11.52 12.77 -10.07
N PRO A 775 12.57 11.99 -9.78
CA PRO A 775 12.93 11.66 -8.40
C PRO A 775 13.31 12.88 -7.56
N ALA A 776 12.89 12.89 -6.30
CA ALA A 776 13.33 13.86 -5.31
C ALA A 776 14.69 13.40 -4.74
N LEU A 777 15.77 13.88 -5.34
CA LEU A 777 17.14 13.47 -5.03
C LEU A 777 17.62 14.00 -3.67
N GLN A 778 18.38 13.20 -2.92
CA GLN A 778 19.04 13.62 -1.68
C GLN A 778 19.92 14.86 -1.90
N SER A 779 20.66 14.90 -3.02
CA SER A 779 21.60 15.98 -3.36
C SER A 779 20.97 17.37 -3.39
N ASN A 780 19.65 17.44 -3.61
CA ASN A 780 18.89 18.68 -3.72
C ASN A 780 18.22 19.08 -2.40
N ASN A 781 18.22 18.19 -1.40
CA ASN A 781 17.38 18.29 -0.21
C ASN A 781 18.13 18.03 1.12
N GLN A 782 19.47 17.85 1.13
CA GLN A 782 20.24 17.66 2.37
C GLN A 782 20.03 18.82 3.36
N ASN A 783 19.74 18.48 4.63
CA ASN A 783 19.56 19.41 5.75
C ASN A 783 20.16 18.82 7.04
N GLY A 784 21.38 19.24 7.37
CA GLY A 784 22.14 18.60 8.46
C GLY A 784 22.46 17.14 8.12
N TYR A 785 22.18 16.24 9.07
CA TYR A 785 22.42 14.81 8.95
C TYR A 785 21.51 14.10 7.94
N THR A 786 20.29 14.61 7.69
CA THR A 786 19.26 13.94 6.87
C THR A 786 18.90 14.72 5.61
N THR A 787 18.36 14.03 4.61
CA THR A 787 17.57 14.65 3.55
C THR A 787 16.26 15.19 4.12
N SER A 788 15.87 16.43 3.82
CA SER A 788 14.64 17.05 4.33
C SER A 788 13.78 17.67 3.22
N ILE A 789 12.52 17.22 3.12
CA ILE A 789 11.49 17.78 2.23
C ILE A 789 10.26 18.14 3.06
N THR A 790 9.94 19.45 3.18
CA THR A 790 8.80 19.93 3.97
C THR A 790 7.47 19.43 3.41
N ALA A 791 7.30 19.44 2.08
CA ALA A 791 6.14 18.85 1.42
C ALA A 791 6.44 18.30 0.03
N TRP A 792 5.90 17.12 -0.27
CA TRP A 792 5.88 16.51 -1.58
C TRP A 792 4.42 16.26 -2.00
N LEU A 793 3.95 17.08 -2.94
CA LEU A 793 2.55 17.20 -3.37
C LEU A 793 2.40 16.98 -4.89
N VAL A 794 3.35 16.29 -5.52
CA VAL A 794 3.36 16.06 -6.98
C VAL A 794 2.13 15.25 -7.41
N LEU A 795 1.70 14.30 -6.58
CA LEU A 795 0.51 13.47 -6.78
C LEU A 795 -0.75 13.96 -6.03
N ALA A 796 -0.73 15.18 -5.47
CA ALA A 796 -1.93 15.76 -4.83
C ALA A 796 -3.13 15.98 -5.79
N PRO A 797 -2.96 16.27 -7.10
CA PRO A 797 -4.08 16.38 -8.03
C PRO A 797 -4.73 15.03 -8.37
N VAL A 798 -6.04 15.06 -8.69
CA VAL A 798 -6.75 13.95 -9.35
C VAL A 798 -6.17 13.74 -10.75
N GLY A 799 -6.00 12.49 -11.17
CA GLY A 799 -5.41 12.10 -12.45
C GLY A 799 -3.90 12.39 -12.57
N SER A 800 -3.22 12.71 -11.47
CA SER A 800 -1.77 12.98 -11.47
C SER A 800 -0.94 11.75 -11.89
N SER A 801 -1.39 10.54 -11.54
CA SER A 801 -0.89 9.26 -12.03
C SER A 801 -1.03 9.05 -13.53
N ALA A 802 -2.02 9.68 -14.19
CA ALA A 802 -2.31 9.51 -15.61
C ALA A 802 -1.32 10.24 -16.53
N LYS A 803 -0.29 10.91 -15.98
CA LYS A 803 0.87 11.37 -16.77
C LYS A 803 1.92 10.27 -16.98
N GLY A 804 1.66 9.05 -16.51
CA GLY A 804 2.51 7.87 -16.62
C GLY A 804 2.75 7.33 -18.05
N LEU A 805 3.99 7.40 -18.54
CA LEU A 805 4.47 6.40 -19.50
C LEU A 805 4.51 5.09 -18.71
N PHE A 806 3.81 4.07 -19.21
CA PHE A 806 3.54 2.82 -18.50
C PHE A 806 2.69 3.03 -17.22
N ALA A 807 1.37 3.13 -17.38
CA ALA A 807 0.37 3.15 -16.30
C ALA A 807 0.00 1.73 -15.77
N TYR A 808 -0.78 1.67 -14.67
CA TYR A 808 -1.75 0.62 -14.31
C TYR A 808 -2.86 1.27 -13.42
N PRO A 809 -3.99 1.76 -13.96
CA PRO A 809 -5.06 2.32 -13.12
C PRO A 809 -5.75 1.30 -12.19
N PRO A 810 -6.35 1.71 -11.04
CA PRO A 810 -7.02 0.79 -10.11
C PRO A 810 -8.35 0.20 -10.61
N PRO A 811 -8.75 -1.00 -10.13
CA PRO A 811 -10.04 -1.59 -10.49
C PRO A 811 -11.23 -0.84 -9.91
N ASN A 812 -11.06 -0.21 -8.75
CA ASN A 812 -12.14 0.28 -7.90
C ASN A 812 -12.39 1.80 -8.00
N ALA A 813 -11.68 2.51 -8.89
CA ALA A 813 -11.64 3.98 -8.91
C ALA A 813 -12.80 4.71 -9.64
N TYR A 814 -13.74 4.05 -10.33
CA TYR A 814 -14.85 4.75 -11.03
C TYR A 814 -16.19 4.03 -10.94
N HIS A 815 -16.82 4.06 -9.76
CA HIS A 815 -18.22 3.69 -9.58
C HIS A 815 -19.18 4.61 -10.36
N SER A 816 -19.42 4.24 -11.62
CA SER A 816 -20.68 4.22 -12.40
C SER A 816 -21.74 5.35 -12.37
N GLU A 817 -21.78 6.28 -11.41
CA GLU A 817 -22.90 7.23 -11.33
C GLU A 817 -22.91 8.25 -12.48
N GLU A 818 -21.74 8.73 -12.93
CA GLU A 818 -21.67 9.68 -14.04
C GLU A 818 -21.78 9.02 -15.44
N ALA A 819 -21.40 7.75 -15.59
CA ALA A 819 -21.64 6.99 -16.82
C ALA A 819 -23.15 6.81 -17.09
N ASN A 820 -23.96 6.75 -16.02
CA ASN A 820 -25.42 6.80 -16.07
C ASN A 820 -26.00 8.21 -16.28
N ASN A 821 -25.19 9.21 -16.68
CA ASN A 821 -25.66 10.51 -17.13
C ASN A 821 -25.36 10.78 -18.62
N LEU A 822 -24.68 9.86 -19.32
CA LEU A 822 -24.42 9.99 -20.75
C LEU A 822 -25.72 9.80 -21.55
N GLY A 823 -26.30 10.89 -22.04
CA GLY A 823 -27.58 10.87 -22.76
C GLY A 823 -27.50 10.40 -24.22
N VAL A 824 -26.31 10.32 -24.82
CA VAL A 824 -26.11 9.88 -26.22
C VAL A 824 -24.63 9.52 -26.47
N ILE A 825 -24.35 8.46 -27.24
CA ILE A 825 -23.00 8.20 -27.80
C ILE A 825 -22.74 9.19 -28.94
N ARG A 826 -21.64 9.91 -28.83
CA ARG A 826 -21.15 10.89 -29.80
C ARG A 826 -20.03 10.30 -30.66
N TYR A 827 -19.10 9.59 -30.05
CA TYR A 827 -17.90 9.06 -30.69
C TYR A 827 -17.53 7.68 -30.11
N TRP A 828 -17.20 6.71 -30.96
CA TRP A 828 -16.56 5.47 -30.51
C TRP A 828 -15.60 4.92 -31.57
N ALA A 829 -14.66 4.06 -31.18
CA ALA A 829 -13.71 3.45 -32.11
C ALA A 829 -13.44 1.98 -31.81
N ALA A 830 -13.11 1.21 -32.85
CA ALA A 830 -12.71 -0.18 -32.73
C ALA A 830 -11.21 -0.33 -33.01
N PHE A 831 -10.48 -0.96 -32.08
CA PHE A 831 -9.05 -1.25 -32.16
C PHE A 831 -8.84 -2.76 -32.00
N GLY A 832 -7.62 -3.26 -32.15
CA GLY A 832 -7.28 -4.64 -31.86
C GLY A 832 -7.18 -5.56 -33.07
N ASP A 833 -7.09 -6.85 -32.80
CA ASP A 833 -6.44 -7.81 -33.67
C ASP A 833 -7.38 -8.54 -34.66
N SER A 834 -6.94 -9.70 -35.15
CA SER A 834 -7.69 -10.59 -36.04
C SER A 834 -9.10 -10.90 -35.54
N TYR A 835 -9.35 -11.03 -34.23
CA TYR A 835 -10.71 -11.28 -33.71
C TYR A 835 -11.65 -10.06 -33.89
N SER A 836 -11.13 -8.83 -33.83
CA SER A 836 -11.91 -7.60 -34.06
C SER A 836 -11.98 -7.24 -35.56
N ALA A 837 -10.99 -7.63 -36.35
CA ALA A 837 -10.96 -7.44 -37.80
C ALA A 837 -11.85 -8.44 -38.59
N GLY A 838 -12.12 -9.62 -38.03
CA GLY A 838 -13.07 -10.62 -38.52
C GLY A 838 -12.71 -11.31 -39.84
N PRO A 839 -11.52 -11.94 -39.98
CA PRO A 839 -11.02 -12.46 -41.25
C PRO A 839 -11.99 -13.43 -41.93
N GLY A 840 -12.51 -13.01 -43.09
CA GLY A 840 -13.40 -13.80 -43.93
C GLY A 840 -14.86 -13.87 -43.49
N ALA A 841 -15.24 -13.18 -42.41
CA ALA A 841 -16.63 -12.99 -42.04
C ALA A 841 -17.24 -11.88 -42.90
N GLY A 842 -18.06 -12.24 -43.89
CA GLY A 842 -18.64 -11.29 -44.85
C GLY A 842 -17.65 -10.82 -45.93
N ASP A 843 -17.91 -9.64 -46.47
CA ASP A 843 -17.14 -9.06 -47.57
C ASP A 843 -15.88 -8.33 -47.08
N TYR A 844 -14.81 -8.38 -47.88
CA TYR A 844 -13.62 -7.59 -47.63
C TYR A 844 -13.87 -6.10 -47.92
N ILE A 845 -13.50 -5.23 -46.98
CA ILE A 845 -13.67 -3.78 -47.09
C ILE A 845 -12.59 -3.20 -48.01
N GLN A 846 -12.91 -3.05 -49.29
CA GLN A 846 -12.01 -2.45 -50.29
C GLN A 846 -11.84 -0.94 -50.12
N ASP A 847 -10.77 -0.40 -50.72
CA ASP A 847 -10.29 1.00 -50.60
C ASP A 847 -11.42 2.05 -50.59
N GLY A 848 -11.38 2.93 -49.59
CA GLY A 848 -12.28 4.08 -49.43
C GLY A 848 -13.09 4.10 -48.13
N ALA A 849 -13.25 2.95 -47.46
CA ALA A 849 -13.93 2.85 -46.17
C ALA A 849 -13.04 2.37 -45.00
N SER A 850 -11.95 1.65 -45.27
CA SER A 850 -10.92 1.40 -44.27
C SER A 850 -10.04 2.65 -44.10
N LEU A 851 -9.74 3.02 -42.86
CA LEU A 851 -8.84 4.16 -42.55
C LEU A 851 -7.36 3.77 -42.66
N TYR A 852 -7.04 2.49 -42.88
CA TYR A 852 -5.69 1.95 -42.99
C TYR A 852 -5.25 1.75 -44.46
N VAL A 853 -5.28 2.83 -45.26
CA VAL A 853 -4.88 2.76 -46.67
C VAL A 853 -3.36 2.65 -46.82
N SER A 854 -2.94 1.54 -47.45
CA SER A 854 -1.70 1.31 -48.19
C SER A 854 -0.80 2.53 -48.44
N ARG A 855 0.39 2.56 -47.83
CA ARG A 855 1.48 3.44 -48.29
C ARG A 855 2.05 2.89 -49.59
N THR A 856 1.87 3.64 -50.67
CA THR A 856 2.36 3.25 -52.00
C THR A 856 3.89 3.32 -52.15
N ARG A 857 4.38 2.53 -53.10
CA ARG A 857 5.78 2.12 -53.30
C ARG A 857 6.74 3.26 -53.71
N THR A 858 7.30 3.98 -52.74
CA THR A 858 8.54 4.78 -52.94
C THR A 858 9.47 4.74 -51.71
N GLY A 859 10.44 3.80 -51.70
CA GLY A 859 11.56 3.82 -50.73
C GLY A 859 11.72 2.60 -49.80
N THR A 860 12.20 1.48 -50.36
CA THR A 860 13.19 0.58 -49.72
C THR A 860 12.94 -0.06 -48.33
N LYS A 861 11.69 -0.24 -47.84
CA LYS A 861 11.31 -1.32 -46.88
C LYS A 861 9.89 -1.88 -47.19
N PRO A 862 9.58 -3.16 -46.87
CA PRO A 862 8.45 -3.89 -47.44
C PRO A 862 7.09 -3.73 -46.72
N TYR A 863 6.09 -4.46 -47.22
CA TYR A 863 4.64 -4.33 -46.99
C TYR A 863 4.17 -4.39 -45.52
N LYS A 864 3.08 -3.68 -45.26
CA LYS A 864 2.18 -3.85 -44.10
C LYS A 864 0.77 -4.13 -44.63
N GLN A 865 0.29 -5.37 -44.51
CA GLN A 865 -0.99 -5.82 -45.08
C GLN A 865 -2.05 -5.93 -43.97
N CYS A 866 -3.05 -5.06 -44.03
CA CYS A 866 -4.13 -4.98 -43.05
C CYS A 866 -5.47 -5.26 -43.70
N PHE A 867 -6.27 -6.18 -43.13
CA PHE A 867 -7.57 -6.56 -43.67
C PHE A 867 -8.68 -6.36 -42.63
N GLN A 868 -9.86 -5.99 -43.12
CA GLN A 868 -11.07 -5.73 -42.33
C GLN A 868 -12.28 -6.23 -43.14
N TYR A 869 -13.28 -6.80 -42.46
CA TYR A 869 -14.43 -7.43 -43.12
C TYR A 869 -15.77 -6.96 -42.55
N THR A 870 -16.82 -6.97 -43.38
CA THR A 870 -18.15 -6.43 -43.03
C THR A 870 -18.93 -7.27 -42.03
N GLY A 871 -18.59 -8.55 -41.87
CA GLY A 871 -19.17 -9.44 -40.86
C GLY A 871 -18.46 -9.43 -39.51
N ALA A 872 -17.42 -8.61 -39.31
CA ALA A 872 -16.72 -8.46 -38.05
C ALA A 872 -17.60 -7.77 -36.99
N TYR A 873 -17.49 -8.17 -35.70
CA TYR A 873 -18.38 -7.65 -34.65
C TYR A 873 -18.40 -6.11 -34.51
N PRO A 874 -17.28 -5.34 -34.70
CA PRO A 874 -17.35 -3.89 -34.61
C PRO A 874 -18.05 -3.27 -35.82
N PHE A 875 -17.88 -3.86 -37.01
CA PHE A 875 -18.58 -3.40 -38.21
C PHE A 875 -20.08 -3.61 -38.06
N LEU A 876 -20.50 -4.80 -37.61
CA LEU A 876 -21.90 -5.12 -37.28
C LEU A 876 -22.49 -4.21 -36.18
N LEU A 877 -21.66 -3.75 -35.22
CA LEU A 877 -22.06 -2.76 -34.21
C LEU A 877 -22.17 -1.34 -34.79
N GLY A 878 -21.44 -1.04 -35.87
CA GLY A 878 -21.44 0.23 -36.59
C GLY A 878 -22.50 0.37 -37.68
N GLU A 879 -23.26 -0.69 -38.03
CA GLU A 879 -24.30 -0.64 -39.06
C GLU A 879 -25.55 0.18 -38.64
N THR A 880 -26.36 0.59 -39.62
CA THR A 880 -27.45 1.59 -39.47
C THR A 880 -28.63 1.19 -38.57
N LYS A 881 -28.65 -0.04 -38.06
CA LYS A 881 -29.69 -0.58 -37.17
C LYS A 881 -29.23 -0.75 -35.71
N SER A 882 -27.97 -0.43 -35.41
CA SER A 882 -27.42 -0.48 -34.06
C SER A 882 -28.10 0.56 -33.15
N PRO A 883 -28.44 0.24 -31.88
CA PRO A 883 -29.05 1.21 -30.94
C PRO A 883 -28.12 2.39 -30.60
N PHE A 884 -26.84 2.30 -30.99
CA PHE A 884 -25.82 3.34 -30.82
C PHE A 884 -25.67 4.25 -32.05
N ARG A 885 -26.31 3.94 -33.19
CA ARG A 885 -26.18 4.74 -34.43
C ARG A 885 -27.44 5.56 -34.71
N THR A 886 -27.62 6.64 -33.95
CA THR A 886 -28.66 7.63 -34.29
C THR A 886 -28.24 8.46 -35.51
N SER A 887 -29.17 8.62 -36.47
CA SER A 887 -28.89 9.11 -37.82
C SER A 887 -28.28 10.52 -37.86
N GLY A 888 -26.95 10.60 -37.93
CA GLY A 888 -26.17 11.83 -38.10
C GLY A 888 -25.49 12.40 -36.85
N VAL A 889 -25.70 11.79 -35.66
CA VAL A 889 -25.11 12.30 -34.39
C VAL A 889 -23.84 11.53 -34.02
N THR A 890 -23.88 10.21 -34.10
CA THR A 890 -22.79 9.34 -33.67
C THR A 890 -21.78 9.13 -34.80
N LYS A 891 -20.51 9.44 -34.53
CA LYS A 891 -19.39 9.11 -35.42
C LYS A 891 -18.67 7.88 -34.88
N TRP A 892 -18.16 7.03 -35.77
CA TRP A 892 -17.38 5.87 -35.39
C TRP A 892 -16.27 5.59 -36.38
N ALA A 893 -15.29 4.79 -35.97
CA ALA A 893 -14.13 4.43 -36.78
C ALA A 893 -13.70 2.97 -36.53
N PHE A 894 -13.28 2.28 -37.60
CA PHE A 894 -12.78 0.91 -37.57
C PHE A 894 -11.27 0.90 -37.83
N PHE A 895 -10.48 0.71 -36.79
CA PHE A 895 -9.00 0.69 -36.87
C PHE A 895 -8.40 -0.70 -36.63
N SER A 896 -9.17 -1.66 -36.07
CA SER A 896 -8.71 -3.04 -35.85
C SER A 896 -8.14 -3.69 -37.10
N CYS A 897 -7.11 -4.51 -36.94
CA CYS A 897 -6.33 -5.03 -38.05
C CYS A 897 -5.95 -6.52 -37.88
N THR A 898 -6.18 -7.31 -38.94
CA THR A 898 -5.66 -8.69 -39.01
C THR A 898 -4.13 -8.71 -38.84
N GLY A 899 -3.64 -9.60 -37.99
CA GLY A 899 -2.20 -9.70 -37.70
C GLY A 899 -1.63 -8.59 -36.81
N ALA A 900 -2.45 -7.71 -36.22
CA ALA A 900 -1.96 -6.74 -35.23
C ALA A 900 -1.45 -7.43 -33.96
N ARG A 901 -0.32 -6.96 -33.43
CA ARG A 901 0.29 -7.38 -32.15
C ARG A 901 0.38 -6.21 -31.16
N ILE A 902 0.51 -6.51 -29.88
CA ILE A 902 0.73 -5.52 -28.81
C ILE A 902 2.11 -4.86 -28.95
N ASN A 903 3.13 -5.67 -29.23
CA ASN A 903 4.53 -5.23 -29.37
C ASN A 903 5.09 -5.66 -30.75
N PRO A 904 6.07 -4.93 -31.32
CA PRO A 904 6.69 -5.29 -32.59
C PRO A 904 7.59 -6.52 -32.45
N GLY A 905 7.35 -7.56 -33.27
CA GLY A 905 8.25 -8.69 -33.41
C GLY A 905 9.48 -8.37 -34.28
N SER A 906 10.47 -9.26 -34.24
CA SER A 906 11.72 -9.13 -35.00
C SER A 906 11.59 -9.45 -36.50
N SER A 907 10.40 -9.82 -36.98
CA SER A 907 10.20 -10.40 -38.32
C SER A 907 8.82 -10.07 -38.93
N GLY A 908 8.69 -8.88 -39.52
CA GLY A 908 7.73 -8.64 -40.60
C GLY A 908 6.26 -8.37 -40.24
N ASP A 909 5.90 -8.13 -38.97
CA ASP A 909 4.50 -7.93 -38.56
C ASP A 909 3.78 -6.78 -39.30
N PRO A 910 2.49 -6.96 -39.68
CA PRO A 910 1.77 -5.98 -40.49
C PRO A 910 1.38 -4.70 -39.76
N VAL A 911 0.93 -4.74 -38.49
CA VAL A 911 0.56 -3.55 -37.70
C VAL A 911 0.86 -3.81 -36.22
N ILE A 912 1.20 -2.76 -35.46
CA ILE A 912 1.25 -2.82 -33.98
C ILE A 912 0.20 -1.90 -33.35
N LEU A 913 -0.28 -2.25 -32.15
CA LEU A 913 -1.30 -1.49 -31.42
C LEU A 913 -1.01 0.02 -31.34
N THR A 914 0.25 0.42 -31.10
CA THR A 914 0.65 1.83 -31.03
C THR A 914 0.41 2.60 -32.35
N GLU A 915 0.47 1.92 -33.50
CA GLU A 915 0.15 2.53 -34.80
C GLU A 915 -1.36 2.69 -34.98
N GLU A 916 -2.18 1.75 -34.49
CA GLU A 916 -3.63 1.91 -34.49
C GLU A 916 -4.02 3.10 -33.59
N LEU A 917 -3.49 3.14 -32.37
CA LEU A 917 -3.75 4.17 -31.36
C LEU A 917 -3.29 5.57 -31.75
N ALA A 918 -2.36 5.72 -32.71
CA ALA A 918 -2.03 7.02 -33.29
C ALA A 918 -3.25 7.73 -33.91
N ASN A 919 -4.34 7.00 -34.16
CA ASN A 919 -5.60 7.51 -34.70
C ASN A 919 -6.64 7.90 -33.62
N ILE A 920 -6.43 7.56 -32.34
CA ILE A 920 -7.35 7.94 -31.25
C ILE A 920 -7.45 9.47 -31.13
N LYS A 921 -8.59 9.97 -30.64
CA LYS A 921 -8.91 11.40 -30.59
C LYS A 921 -9.01 11.95 -29.17
N GLY A 922 -9.19 11.09 -28.16
CA GLY A 922 -9.37 11.50 -26.77
C GLY A 922 -10.73 12.14 -26.51
N ASN A 923 -11.72 11.74 -27.32
CA ASN A 923 -13.09 12.24 -27.25
C ASN A 923 -14.15 11.15 -27.50
N GLU A 924 -13.69 9.90 -27.65
CA GLU A 924 -14.49 8.69 -27.67
C GLU A 924 -15.21 8.50 -26.33
N ASP A 925 -16.49 8.12 -26.37
CA ASP A 925 -17.27 7.74 -25.18
C ASP A 925 -16.97 6.30 -24.77
N PHE A 926 -16.66 5.44 -25.75
CA PHE A 926 -16.11 4.10 -25.52
C PHE A 926 -15.26 3.63 -26.71
N ILE A 927 -14.54 2.53 -26.50
CA ILE A 927 -13.90 1.76 -27.59
C ILE A 927 -14.19 0.27 -27.46
N THR A 928 -14.00 -0.49 -28.54
CA THR A 928 -14.11 -1.95 -28.57
C THR A 928 -12.77 -2.58 -28.97
N LEU A 929 -12.39 -3.70 -28.36
CA LEU A 929 -11.03 -4.23 -28.43
C LEU A 929 -10.97 -5.76 -28.36
N SER A 930 -10.14 -6.39 -29.21
CA SER A 930 -9.60 -7.75 -29.00
C SER A 930 -8.07 -7.69 -29.10
N LEU A 931 -7.33 -8.33 -28.18
CA LEU A 931 -5.86 -8.30 -28.18
C LEU A 931 -5.27 -9.57 -27.59
N GLY A 932 -4.11 -9.97 -28.12
CA GLY A 932 -3.26 -11.01 -27.56
C GLY A 932 -3.30 -12.36 -28.28
N GLY A 933 -4.32 -12.64 -29.10
CA GLY A 933 -4.39 -13.90 -29.87
C GLY A 933 -3.25 -14.05 -30.87
N ASN A 934 -2.92 -12.97 -31.59
CA ASN A 934 -1.74 -12.94 -32.46
C ASN A 934 -0.43 -12.98 -31.66
N ASP A 935 -0.35 -12.34 -30.49
CA ASP A 935 0.86 -12.32 -29.65
C ASP A 935 1.24 -13.70 -29.08
N LEU A 936 0.30 -14.65 -29.02
CA LEU A 936 0.53 -16.07 -28.70
C LEU A 936 0.61 -16.98 -29.94
N ASP A 937 0.66 -16.42 -31.15
CA ASP A 937 0.61 -17.14 -32.43
C ASP A 937 -0.56 -18.14 -32.52
N PHE A 938 -1.72 -17.83 -31.93
CA PHE A 938 -2.85 -18.76 -31.73
C PHE A 938 -3.34 -19.44 -33.02
N GLY A 939 -3.38 -18.72 -34.15
CA GLY A 939 -3.73 -19.30 -35.44
C GLY A 939 -2.69 -20.30 -35.96
N THR A 940 -1.40 -20.00 -35.79
CA THR A 940 -0.28 -20.90 -36.12
C THR A 940 -0.32 -22.14 -35.24
N LEU A 941 -0.62 -21.97 -33.95
CA LEU A 941 -0.75 -23.02 -32.95
C LEU A 941 -1.88 -24.01 -33.30
N ALA A 942 -3.08 -23.49 -33.58
CA ALA A 942 -4.23 -24.28 -33.99
C ALA A 942 -3.99 -25.01 -35.33
N ASN A 943 -3.29 -24.37 -36.27
CA ASN A 943 -2.87 -25.02 -37.51
C ASN A 943 -1.85 -26.14 -37.27
N ALA A 944 -0.77 -25.89 -36.53
CA ALA A 944 0.29 -26.87 -36.31
C ALA A 944 -0.18 -28.10 -35.51
N CYS A 945 -1.09 -27.91 -34.54
CA CYS A 945 -1.48 -28.96 -33.60
C CYS A 945 -2.84 -29.63 -33.87
N VAL A 946 -3.73 -29.05 -34.70
CA VAL A 946 -5.07 -29.61 -34.95
C VAL A 946 -5.44 -29.68 -36.43
N PHE A 947 -5.31 -28.57 -37.18
CA PHE A 947 -5.84 -28.48 -38.54
C PHE A 947 -4.88 -28.99 -39.63
N ALA A 948 -3.57 -28.87 -39.42
CA ALA A 948 -2.49 -29.35 -40.29
C ALA A 948 -2.75 -29.09 -41.79
N ILE A 949 -3.02 -27.82 -42.13
CA ILE A 949 -3.34 -27.37 -43.48
C ILE A 949 -2.10 -27.44 -44.38
N MET A 950 -0.92 -27.25 -43.81
CA MET A 950 0.39 -27.46 -44.45
C MET A 950 1.06 -28.73 -43.87
N TYR A 951 2.14 -29.19 -44.51
CA TYR A 951 2.96 -30.28 -43.94
C TYR A 951 3.50 -29.84 -42.57
N THR A 952 3.05 -30.50 -41.50
CA THR A 952 3.45 -30.21 -40.13
C THR A 952 3.87 -31.50 -39.44
N SER A 953 4.87 -31.42 -38.58
CA SER A 953 5.38 -32.54 -37.80
C SER A 953 5.00 -32.41 -36.32
N GLN A 954 5.04 -33.51 -35.56
CA GLN A 954 4.83 -33.44 -34.11
C GLN A 954 5.80 -32.45 -33.45
N ALA A 955 7.08 -32.46 -33.86
CA ALA A 955 8.10 -31.52 -33.37
C ALA A 955 7.78 -30.05 -33.69
N GLU A 956 6.96 -29.79 -34.72
CA GLU A 956 6.53 -28.44 -35.09
C GLU A 956 5.30 -28.00 -34.29
N CYS A 957 4.34 -28.90 -34.01
CA CYS A 957 3.33 -28.66 -32.99
C CYS A 957 3.99 -28.41 -31.62
N ASP A 958 4.93 -29.27 -31.19
CA ASP A 958 5.65 -29.14 -29.93
C ASP A 958 6.43 -27.81 -29.85
N LYS A 959 6.99 -27.32 -30.97
CA LYS A 959 7.66 -26.01 -31.04
C LYS A 959 6.71 -24.86 -30.70
N TYR A 960 5.57 -24.76 -31.40
CA TYR A 960 4.61 -23.68 -31.15
C TYR A 960 3.89 -23.87 -29.81
N TYR A 961 3.66 -25.11 -29.38
CA TYR A 961 3.17 -25.47 -28.05
C TYR A 961 4.06 -24.88 -26.96
N ASN A 962 5.36 -25.19 -27.01
CA ASN A 962 6.31 -24.75 -26.00
C ASN A 962 6.48 -23.22 -26.05
N ALA A 963 6.50 -22.59 -27.22
CA ALA A 963 6.54 -21.13 -27.32
C ALA A 963 5.33 -20.44 -26.67
N ALA A 964 4.11 -20.96 -26.90
CA ALA A 964 2.90 -20.43 -26.27
C ALA A 964 2.86 -20.71 -24.76
N ILE A 965 3.34 -21.87 -24.31
CA ILE A 965 3.50 -22.18 -22.89
C ILE A 965 4.56 -21.29 -22.25
N ASP A 966 5.72 -21.06 -22.87
CA ASP A 966 6.79 -20.20 -22.33
C ASP A 966 6.34 -18.73 -22.21
N ALA A 967 5.50 -18.26 -23.14
CA ALA A 967 4.90 -16.93 -23.09
C ALA A 967 3.78 -16.79 -22.04
N LEU A 968 3.10 -17.89 -21.69
CA LEU A 968 1.98 -17.97 -20.72
C LEU A 968 2.38 -18.47 -19.33
N THR A 969 3.56 -19.07 -19.20
CA THR A 969 4.13 -19.51 -17.93
C THR A 969 4.70 -18.30 -17.23
N VAL A 970 4.52 -18.22 -15.91
CA VAL A 970 5.32 -17.34 -15.08
C VAL A 970 6.75 -17.89 -15.09
N GLN A 971 7.54 -17.48 -16.09
CA GLN A 971 9.00 -17.53 -15.97
C GLN A 971 9.40 -16.80 -14.68
N ASN A 972 10.61 -17.04 -14.15
CA ASN A 972 11.12 -16.48 -12.88
C ASN A 972 11.33 -14.94 -12.94
N ASN A 973 10.24 -14.23 -13.23
CA ASN A 973 10.06 -12.83 -13.53
C ASN A 973 9.08 -12.31 -12.49
N LEU A 974 9.38 -11.12 -11.99
CA LEU A 974 9.08 -10.84 -10.60
C LEU A 974 7.63 -10.35 -10.36
N ASP A 975 6.88 -9.89 -11.36
CA ASP A 975 5.49 -9.42 -11.20
C ASP A 975 4.45 -10.56 -11.07
N GLY A 976 4.88 -11.82 -11.14
CA GLY A 976 3.97 -12.97 -11.16
C GLY A 976 3.12 -13.09 -12.41
N MET A 977 3.40 -12.27 -13.42
CA MET A 977 2.69 -12.26 -14.67
C MET A 977 3.53 -13.00 -15.70
N SER A 978 2.86 -13.80 -16.54
CA SER A 978 3.52 -14.31 -17.74
C SER A 978 3.97 -13.13 -18.62
N PRO A 979 5.04 -13.27 -19.43
CA PRO A 979 5.46 -12.23 -20.37
C PRO A 979 4.33 -11.71 -21.27
N PHE A 980 3.40 -12.62 -21.62
CA PHE A 980 2.16 -12.29 -22.31
C PHE A 980 1.21 -11.44 -21.46
N SER A 981 0.91 -11.87 -20.22
CA SER A 981 0.03 -11.15 -19.29
C SER A 981 0.54 -9.73 -19.01
N ARG A 982 1.85 -9.56 -18.81
CA ARG A 982 2.51 -8.25 -18.67
C ARG A 982 2.33 -7.37 -19.91
N SER A 983 2.45 -7.97 -21.10
CA SER A 983 2.27 -7.25 -22.38
C SER A 983 0.82 -6.79 -22.57
N LEU A 984 -0.15 -7.67 -22.31
CA LEU A 984 -1.58 -7.37 -22.35
C LEU A 984 -1.94 -6.30 -21.30
N GLU A 985 -1.35 -6.40 -20.10
CA GLU A 985 -1.35 -5.41 -19.02
C GLU A 985 -1.07 -3.99 -19.55
N GLN A 986 0.16 -3.83 -20.08
CA GLN A 986 0.66 -2.60 -20.69
C GLN A 986 -0.15 -2.14 -21.91
N ALA A 987 -0.81 -3.05 -22.63
CA ALA A 987 -1.60 -2.71 -23.81
C ALA A 987 -2.79 -1.83 -23.44
N TYR A 988 -3.62 -2.26 -22.47
CA TYR A 988 -4.76 -1.48 -21.99
C TYR A 988 -4.36 -0.10 -21.47
N VAL A 989 -3.21 -0.05 -20.83
CA VAL A 989 -2.57 1.14 -20.30
C VAL A 989 -2.15 2.14 -21.39
N ARG A 990 -1.49 1.67 -22.44
CA ARG A 990 -1.12 2.51 -23.60
C ARG A 990 -2.36 3.08 -24.29
N ILE A 991 -3.48 2.37 -24.26
CA ILE A 991 -4.77 2.83 -24.81
C ILE A 991 -5.34 3.98 -23.96
N ILE A 992 -5.31 3.85 -22.63
CA ILE A 992 -5.79 4.88 -21.71
C ILE A 992 -4.91 6.15 -21.77
N ASP A 993 -3.58 6.01 -21.77
CA ASP A 993 -2.67 7.15 -21.97
C ASP A 993 -2.90 7.82 -23.34
N ALA A 994 -2.94 7.02 -24.42
CA ALA A 994 -3.18 7.57 -25.76
C ALA A 994 -4.49 8.36 -25.86
N TYR A 995 -5.55 7.94 -25.15
CA TYR A 995 -6.81 8.69 -25.04
C TYR A 995 -6.60 10.06 -24.40
N TYR A 996 -6.07 10.14 -23.17
CA TYR A 996 -5.86 11.40 -22.47
C TYR A 996 -4.85 12.31 -23.20
N THR A 997 -3.76 11.74 -23.70
CA THR A 997 -2.73 12.45 -24.47
C THR A 997 -3.30 13.02 -25.76
N ALA A 998 -4.14 12.27 -26.50
CA ALA A 998 -4.80 12.78 -27.70
C ALA A 998 -5.81 13.88 -27.38
N GLY A 999 -6.61 13.74 -26.32
CA GLY A 999 -7.62 14.71 -25.94
C GLY A 999 -7.02 16.06 -25.56
N ASN A 1000 -6.01 16.05 -24.69
CA ASN A 1000 -5.21 17.24 -24.34
C ASN A 1000 -4.61 17.91 -25.59
N LYS A 1001 -4.02 17.12 -26.50
CA LYS A 1001 -3.44 17.63 -27.76
C LYS A 1001 -4.48 18.23 -28.70
N ASN A 1002 -5.70 17.69 -28.71
CA ASN A 1002 -6.80 18.13 -29.57
C ASN A 1002 -7.64 19.27 -28.96
N GLY A 1003 -7.32 19.74 -27.76
CA GLY A 1003 -8.09 20.77 -27.05
C GLY A 1003 -9.48 20.28 -26.61
N VAL A 1004 -9.63 18.98 -26.42
CA VAL A 1004 -10.86 18.35 -25.92
C VAL A 1004 -10.72 18.07 -24.44
N ASP A 1005 -11.79 18.35 -23.68
CA ASP A 1005 -11.91 17.85 -22.32
C ASP A 1005 -12.00 16.31 -22.34
N SER A 1006 -10.86 15.68 -22.08
CA SER A 1006 -10.69 14.23 -21.99
C SER A 1006 -10.83 13.73 -20.56
N THR A 1007 -11.11 14.59 -19.57
CA THR A 1007 -11.29 14.19 -18.16
C THR A 1007 -12.59 13.41 -17.91
N GLN A 1008 -13.28 12.99 -18.97
CA GLN A 1008 -14.54 12.27 -19.00
C GLN A 1008 -14.46 10.99 -18.14
N SER A 1009 -15.18 11.03 -17.01
CA SER A 1009 -15.31 9.93 -16.06
C SER A 1009 -16.00 8.69 -16.64
N TRP A 1010 -16.77 8.86 -17.72
CA TRP A 1010 -17.55 7.80 -18.36
C TRP A 1010 -16.83 7.00 -19.46
N PHE A 1011 -15.65 7.44 -19.94
CA PHE A 1011 -14.90 6.69 -20.97
C PHE A 1011 -14.63 5.24 -20.54
N THR A 1012 -15.02 4.29 -21.39
CA THR A 1012 -14.98 2.84 -21.12
C THR A 1012 -14.40 2.04 -22.30
N ILE A 1013 -13.57 1.04 -22.03
CA ILE A 1013 -13.02 0.08 -22.99
C ILE A 1013 -13.82 -1.23 -22.89
N PHE A 1014 -14.35 -1.75 -23.98
CA PHE A 1014 -15.02 -3.06 -24.01
C PHE A 1014 -14.11 -4.09 -24.68
N VAL A 1015 -13.69 -5.11 -23.94
CA VAL A 1015 -12.77 -6.16 -24.39
C VAL A 1015 -13.56 -7.42 -24.68
N THR A 1016 -13.54 -7.92 -25.91
CA THR A 1016 -14.14 -9.22 -26.26
C THR A 1016 -13.14 -10.33 -25.95
N ASN A 1017 -13.65 -11.47 -25.48
CA ASN A 1017 -12.83 -12.62 -25.13
C ASN A 1017 -12.55 -13.55 -26.33
N TYR A 1018 -11.46 -14.32 -26.26
CA TYR A 1018 -11.14 -15.35 -27.24
C TYR A 1018 -11.90 -16.62 -26.90
N LEU A 1019 -12.44 -17.27 -27.92
CA LEU A 1019 -13.39 -18.35 -27.72
C LEU A 1019 -12.67 -19.71 -27.76
N SER A 1020 -13.07 -20.62 -26.89
CA SER A 1020 -12.58 -22.00 -26.92
C SER A 1020 -13.17 -22.72 -28.13
N LEU A 1021 -12.31 -23.24 -29.00
CA LEU A 1021 -12.70 -23.85 -30.27
C LEU A 1021 -13.49 -25.15 -30.10
N PHE A 1022 -13.17 -25.93 -29.07
CA PHE A 1022 -13.69 -27.29 -28.85
C PHE A 1022 -14.57 -27.35 -27.60
N SER A 1023 -15.51 -28.30 -27.52
CA SER A 1023 -16.24 -28.64 -26.31
C SER A 1023 -15.30 -29.12 -25.17
N SER A 1024 -15.78 -29.11 -23.92
CA SER A 1024 -14.94 -29.38 -22.74
C SER A 1024 -14.72 -30.87 -22.43
N ILE A 1025 -13.69 -31.15 -21.64
CA ILE A 1025 -13.00 -32.45 -21.56
C ILE A 1025 -13.86 -33.61 -21.05
N ASP A 1026 -14.85 -33.33 -20.18
CA ASP A 1026 -15.59 -34.39 -19.50
C ASP A 1026 -16.59 -35.13 -20.42
N ASP A 1027 -16.89 -34.58 -21.61
CA ASP A 1027 -17.73 -35.20 -22.66
C ASP A 1027 -16.92 -35.83 -23.82
N ALA A 1028 -15.59 -35.83 -23.75
CA ALA A 1028 -14.69 -36.13 -24.87
C ALA A 1028 -14.56 -37.62 -25.24
N THR A 1029 -15.66 -38.36 -25.40
CA THR A 1029 -15.67 -39.61 -26.21
C THR A 1029 -15.85 -39.34 -27.70
N ASN A 1030 -16.48 -38.23 -28.09
CA ASN A 1030 -16.82 -37.95 -29.49
C ASN A 1030 -15.59 -37.63 -30.36
N CYS A 1031 -14.63 -36.83 -29.87
CA CYS A 1031 -13.53 -36.30 -30.70
C CYS A 1031 -12.27 -37.18 -30.80
N ASN A 1032 -12.18 -38.28 -30.06
CA ASN A 1032 -10.95 -39.10 -29.97
C ASN A 1032 -10.52 -39.77 -31.29
N ASN A 1033 -11.41 -39.81 -32.28
CA ASN A 1033 -11.17 -40.43 -33.59
C ASN A 1033 -11.45 -39.48 -34.77
N ILE A 1034 -11.62 -38.16 -34.52
CA ILE A 1034 -11.97 -37.19 -35.55
C ILE A 1034 -10.71 -36.61 -36.19
N ASN A 1035 -10.70 -36.55 -37.53
CA ASN A 1035 -9.57 -36.06 -38.32
C ASN A 1035 -9.96 -34.76 -39.03
N PHE A 1036 -9.42 -33.64 -38.55
CA PHE A 1036 -9.62 -32.30 -39.11
C PHE A 1036 -8.61 -31.94 -40.23
N LYS A 1037 -7.72 -32.86 -40.62
CA LYS A 1037 -6.69 -32.64 -41.66
C LYS A 1037 -7.29 -32.40 -43.04
N SER A 1038 -6.67 -31.49 -43.79
CA SER A 1038 -6.96 -31.29 -45.22
C SER A 1038 -6.33 -32.35 -46.16
N PHE A 1039 -5.39 -33.19 -45.69
CA PHE A 1039 -4.66 -34.17 -46.53
C PHE A 1039 -4.59 -35.58 -45.90
N PRO A 1040 -4.85 -36.68 -46.66
CA PRO A 1040 -4.94 -38.03 -46.08
C PRO A 1040 -3.61 -38.67 -45.66
N ASN A 1041 -2.50 -38.33 -46.33
CA ASN A 1041 -1.28 -39.14 -46.33
C ASN A 1041 -0.18 -38.66 -45.34
N LEU A 1042 -0.53 -37.84 -44.34
CA LEU A 1042 0.41 -37.25 -43.36
C LEU A 1042 0.12 -37.70 -41.92
N ASN A 1043 1.09 -38.35 -41.27
CA ASN A 1043 1.06 -38.79 -39.87
C ASN A 1043 2.14 -38.05 -39.04
N PRO A 1044 1.95 -37.80 -37.72
CA PRO A 1044 1.01 -38.45 -36.81
C PRO A 1044 0.02 -37.45 -36.16
N ILE A 1045 0.09 -37.09 -34.86
CA ILE A 1045 -0.70 -37.72 -33.79
C ILE A 1045 -2.04 -36.95 -33.59
N TYR A 1046 -3.11 -37.61 -33.14
CA TYR A 1046 -4.25 -36.98 -32.46
C TYR A 1046 -4.32 -37.44 -31.00
N THR A 1047 -4.46 -36.51 -30.04
CA THR A 1047 -4.78 -36.83 -28.64
C THR A 1047 -5.74 -35.79 -28.05
N PRO A 1048 -6.53 -36.14 -27.01
CA PRO A 1048 -7.26 -35.15 -26.23
C PRO A 1048 -6.37 -34.01 -25.71
N GLN A 1049 -5.11 -34.29 -25.39
CA GLN A 1049 -4.16 -33.30 -24.86
C GLN A 1049 -3.99 -32.10 -25.82
N ASN A 1050 -4.01 -32.31 -27.14
CA ASN A 1050 -3.86 -31.23 -28.13
C ASN A 1050 -5.12 -30.35 -28.24
N LEU A 1051 -6.32 -30.92 -28.22
CA LEU A 1051 -7.59 -30.17 -28.24
C LEU A 1051 -7.73 -29.33 -26.96
N ASN A 1052 -7.43 -29.94 -25.83
CA ASN A 1052 -7.43 -29.32 -24.51
C ASN A 1052 -6.44 -28.17 -24.44
N PHE A 1053 -5.30 -28.31 -25.12
CA PHE A 1053 -4.26 -27.30 -25.19
C PHE A 1053 -4.70 -26.05 -25.97
N VAL A 1054 -5.34 -26.19 -27.13
CA VAL A 1054 -5.86 -25.03 -27.88
C VAL A 1054 -6.93 -24.28 -27.08
N ASN A 1055 -7.84 -24.99 -26.41
CA ASN A 1055 -8.81 -24.35 -25.50
C ASN A 1055 -8.15 -23.66 -24.29
N ARG A 1056 -7.09 -24.24 -23.72
CA ARG A 1056 -6.31 -23.59 -22.64
C ARG A 1056 -5.66 -22.29 -23.11
N GLY A 1057 -5.21 -22.20 -24.37
CA GLY A 1057 -4.70 -20.97 -24.96
C GLY A 1057 -5.73 -19.84 -24.90
N ALA A 1058 -6.94 -20.08 -25.42
CA ALA A 1058 -8.04 -19.10 -25.37
C ALA A 1058 -8.41 -18.71 -23.92
N SER A 1059 -8.57 -19.70 -23.03
CA SER A 1059 -8.86 -19.46 -21.61
C SER A 1059 -7.79 -18.60 -20.91
N ARG A 1060 -6.50 -18.79 -21.22
CA ARG A 1060 -5.40 -18.03 -20.63
C ARG A 1060 -5.34 -16.58 -21.13
N VAL A 1061 -5.71 -16.29 -22.38
CA VAL A 1061 -5.88 -14.90 -22.85
C VAL A 1061 -6.99 -14.20 -22.04
N ASN A 1062 -8.12 -14.88 -21.85
CA ASN A 1062 -9.30 -14.31 -21.20
C ASN A 1062 -9.08 -13.99 -19.71
N ASN A 1063 -8.31 -14.83 -19.01
CA ASN A 1063 -8.02 -14.66 -17.58
C ASN A 1063 -7.05 -13.49 -17.30
N GLY A 1064 -6.30 -13.00 -18.30
CA GLY A 1064 -5.38 -11.87 -18.13
C GLY A 1064 -6.05 -10.50 -18.01
N ALA A 1065 -7.34 -10.37 -18.32
CA ALA A 1065 -8.06 -9.09 -18.37
C ALA A 1065 -8.98 -8.80 -17.16
N ASN A 1066 -9.29 -9.83 -16.36
CA ASN A 1066 -10.33 -9.76 -15.33
C ASN A 1066 -9.74 -9.64 -13.92
N ASN A 1067 -9.58 -8.39 -13.45
CA ASN A 1067 -9.92 -7.92 -12.09
C ASN A 1067 -9.24 -6.59 -11.71
N LYS A 1068 -8.25 -6.10 -12.49
CA LYS A 1068 -7.51 -4.86 -12.20
C LYS A 1068 -8.10 -3.57 -12.79
N TYR A 1069 -9.11 -3.63 -13.67
CA TYR A 1069 -9.64 -2.43 -14.35
C TYR A 1069 -11.16 -2.32 -14.49
N ALA A 1070 -11.96 -3.08 -13.73
CA ALA A 1070 -13.41 -3.24 -13.96
C ALA A 1070 -14.22 -1.92 -14.14
N ASN A 1071 -13.72 -0.81 -13.58
CA ASN A 1071 -14.34 0.50 -13.69
C ASN A 1071 -13.98 1.33 -14.95
N ARG A 1072 -12.98 0.93 -15.73
CA ARG A 1072 -12.65 1.51 -17.06
C ARG A 1072 -12.69 0.48 -18.18
N ILE A 1073 -12.56 -0.81 -17.87
CA ILE A 1073 -12.55 -1.90 -18.83
C ILE A 1073 -13.64 -2.90 -18.47
N VAL A 1074 -14.50 -3.21 -19.44
CA VAL A 1074 -15.55 -4.22 -19.32
C VAL A 1074 -15.19 -5.39 -20.23
N VAL A 1075 -14.80 -6.51 -19.65
CA VAL A 1075 -14.62 -7.76 -20.40
C VAL A 1075 -15.99 -8.33 -20.71
N VAL A 1076 -16.22 -8.62 -21.99
CA VAL A 1076 -17.47 -9.17 -22.54
C VAL A 1076 -17.25 -10.65 -22.80
N ASP A 1077 -17.74 -11.49 -21.88
CA ASP A 1077 -17.76 -12.93 -22.10
C ASP A 1077 -18.80 -13.28 -23.19
N SER A 1078 -18.33 -13.93 -24.24
CA SER A 1078 -19.14 -14.52 -25.30
C SER A 1078 -18.87 -16.01 -25.49
N ASP A 1079 -18.02 -16.62 -24.65
CA ASP A 1079 -17.60 -18.02 -24.79
C ASP A 1079 -18.71 -18.98 -24.38
N SER A 1080 -19.41 -18.68 -23.28
CA SER A 1080 -20.57 -19.46 -22.81
C SER A 1080 -21.63 -19.69 -23.91
N ASP A 1081 -21.92 -18.67 -24.71
CA ASP A 1081 -22.93 -18.71 -25.77
C ASP A 1081 -22.54 -19.56 -26.99
N PHE A 1082 -21.27 -19.96 -27.11
CA PHE A 1082 -20.82 -20.87 -28.16
C PHE A 1082 -21.06 -22.35 -27.80
N GLY A 1083 -21.51 -22.67 -26.58
CA GLY A 1083 -21.90 -24.04 -26.21
C GLY A 1083 -22.98 -24.62 -27.13
N GLY A 1084 -22.73 -25.81 -27.69
CA GLY A 1084 -23.55 -26.42 -28.74
C GLY A 1084 -23.17 -25.98 -30.17
N HIS A 1085 -22.26 -25.02 -30.31
CA HIS A 1085 -21.79 -24.45 -31.58
C HIS A 1085 -20.25 -24.52 -31.73
N ARG A 1086 -19.54 -25.21 -30.84
CA ARG A 1086 -18.10 -25.49 -30.94
C ARG A 1086 -17.83 -26.68 -31.86
N PHE A 1087 -16.55 -27.01 -32.04
CA PHE A 1087 -16.13 -28.34 -32.50
C PHE A 1087 -16.24 -29.37 -31.36
N CYS A 1088 -16.29 -30.66 -31.71
CA CYS A 1088 -16.38 -31.81 -30.81
C CYS A 1088 -17.67 -31.89 -29.97
N GLU A 1089 -18.76 -31.22 -30.36
CA GLU A 1089 -20.00 -31.19 -29.58
C GLU A 1089 -20.73 -32.57 -29.53
N LEU A 1090 -21.62 -32.74 -28.56
CA LEU A 1090 -22.41 -33.96 -28.45
C LEU A 1090 -23.39 -34.05 -29.63
N GLN A 1091 -23.45 -35.24 -30.26
CA GLN A 1091 -24.28 -35.54 -31.43
C GLN A 1091 -23.93 -34.78 -32.73
N THR A 1092 -22.79 -34.07 -32.81
CA THR A 1092 -22.23 -33.63 -34.09
C THR A 1092 -21.40 -34.75 -34.73
N THR A 1093 -21.46 -34.85 -36.05
CA THR A 1093 -20.48 -35.59 -36.87
C THR A 1093 -19.49 -34.57 -37.38
N GLU A 1094 -18.19 -34.78 -37.24
CA GLU A 1094 -17.19 -33.81 -37.70
C GLU A 1094 -16.04 -34.50 -38.46
N PRO A 1095 -15.36 -33.78 -39.39
CA PRO A 1095 -15.63 -32.40 -39.82
C PRO A 1095 -16.88 -32.27 -40.71
N ASP A 1096 -17.81 -31.37 -40.36
CA ASP A 1096 -19.03 -31.06 -41.12
C ASP A 1096 -18.90 -29.72 -41.85
N TYR A 1097 -18.27 -29.78 -43.02
CA TYR A 1097 -18.09 -28.64 -43.91
C TYR A 1097 -19.41 -28.06 -44.43
N ALA A 1098 -20.50 -28.85 -44.48
CA ALA A 1098 -21.79 -28.39 -44.98
C ALA A 1098 -22.49 -27.46 -43.97
N LYS A 1099 -22.39 -27.74 -42.67
CA LYS A 1099 -22.92 -26.87 -41.61
C LYS A 1099 -22.19 -25.54 -41.47
N THR A 1100 -20.89 -25.49 -41.73
CA THR A 1100 -20.13 -24.22 -41.70
C THR A 1100 -20.55 -23.20 -42.76
N LEU A 1101 -21.38 -23.60 -43.74
CA LEU A 1101 -21.95 -22.74 -44.77
C LEU A 1101 -23.38 -22.25 -44.47
N GLN A 1102 -24.09 -22.85 -43.51
CA GLN A 1102 -25.52 -22.56 -43.25
C GLN A 1102 -25.76 -21.66 -42.03
N ASP A 1103 -24.68 -21.24 -41.34
CA ASP A 1103 -24.69 -20.32 -40.19
C ASP A 1103 -25.49 -20.83 -38.95
N ASP A 1104 -25.97 -22.08 -38.95
CA ASP A 1104 -26.82 -22.68 -37.90
C ASP A 1104 -26.15 -23.82 -37.11
N GLY A 1105 -25.05 -24.38 -37.61
CA GLY A 1105 -24.25 -25.41 -36.93
C GLY A 1105 -23.06 -24.84 -36.15
N THR A 1106 -21.85 -25.35 -36.42
CA THR A 1106 -20.61 -24.88 -35.78
C THR A 1106 -20.29 -23.43 -36.17
N TRP A 1107 -20.02 -22.57 -35.17
CA TRP A 1107 -19.77 -21.13 -35.36
C TRP A 1107 -18.30 -20.75 -35.56
N PHE A 1108 -17.44 -21.72 -35.90
CA PHE A 1108 -16.06 -21.49 -36.32
C PHE A 1108 -15.86 -21.98 -37.75
N TYR A 1109 -15.06 -21.26 -38.54
CA TYR A 1109 -14.69 -21.73 -39.87
C TYR A 1109 -13.78 -22.97 -39.78
N LEU A 1110 -14.21 -24.07 -40.40
CA LEU A 1110 -13.34 -25.20 -40.70
C LEU A 1110 -12.32 -24.83 -41.80
N PRO A 1111 -11.08 -25.35 -41.73
CA PRO A 1111 -10.15 -25.26 -42.85
C PRO A 1111 -10.60 -26.17 -43.99
N ALA A 1112 -11.07 -25.56 -45.06
CA ALA A 1112 -11.54 -26.24 -46.27
C ALA A 1112 -10.66 -25.90 -47.47
N VAL A 1113 -10.24 -26.94 -48.21
CA VAL A 1113 -9.65 -26.80 -49.54
C VAL A 1113 -10.80 -26.81 -50.54
N TRP A 1114 -11.16 -25.64 -51.07
CA TRP A 1114 -12.27 -25.49 -52.01
C TRP A 1114 -11.81 -25.79 -53.44
N VAL A 1115 -12.37 -26.85 -54.05
CA VAL A 1115 -12.38 -26.97 -55.51
C VAL A 1115 -13.63 -26.28 -56.03
N VAL A 1116 -13.42 -25.50 -57.08
CA VAL A 1116 -14.49 -24.91 -57.88
C VAL A 1116 -14.47 -25.66 -59.20
N ASP A 1117 -15.64 -26.10 -59.67
CA ASP A 1117 -15.74 -26.80 -60.95
C ASP A 1117 -15.48 -25.86 -62.15
N ASP A 1118 -15.45 -26.40 -63.38
CA ASP A 1118 -15.26 -25.60 -64.59
C ASP A 1118 -16.39 -24.58 -64.88
N ASN A 1119 -17.41 -24.48 -64.02
CA ASN A 1119 -18.58 -23.59 -64.14
C ASN A 1119 -18.69 -22.55 -63.00
N ASP A 1120 -17.61 -22.31 -62.26
CA ASP A 1120 -17.55 -21.41 -61.09
C ASP A 1120 -18.45 -21.83 -59.88
N ASN A 1121 -18.93 -23.08 -59.81
CA ASN A 1121 -19.63 -23.57 -58.63
C ASN A 1121 -18.66 -23.99 -57.51
N VAL A 1122 -18.85 -23.43 -56.33
CA VAL A 1122 -18.09 -23.76 -55.11
C VAL A 1122 -18.73 -24.98 -54.44
N ASP A 1123 -18.06 -26.13 -54.46
CA ASP A 1123 -18.53 -27.37 -53.82
C ASP A 1123 -17.50 -27.82 -52.76
N PRO A 1124 -17.88 -28.04 -51.49
CA PRO A 1124 -16.92 -28.51 -50.48
C PRO A 1124 -16.46 -29.94 -50.81
N ILE A 1125 -15.14 -30.18 -50.84
CA ILE A 1125 -14.62 -31.54 -50.96
C ILE A 1125 -14.94 -32.33 -49.68
N ALA A 1126 -16.00 -33.13 -49.74
CA ALA A 1126 -16.28 -34.17 -48.77
C ALA A 1126 -15.29 -35.35 -48.95
N ASN A 1127 -14.02 -35.11 -48.61
CA ASN A 1127 -12.95 -36.08 -48.34
C ASN A 1127 -12.83 -37.29 -49.31
N GLN A 1128 -13.07 -37.09 -50.62
CA GLN A 1128 -12.88 -38.14 -51.63
C GLN A 1128 -11.43 -38.15 -52.15
N ASN A 1129 -10.57 -38.90 -51.46
CA ASN A 1129 -9.30 -39.49 -51.96
C ASN A 1129 -8.59 -38.71 -53.07
N LEU A 1130 -8.20 -37.47 -52.79
CA LEU A 1130 -7.28 -36.73 -53.66
C LEU A 1130 -5.86 -37.25 -53.46
N ASP A 1131 -5.49 -38.26 -54.25
CA ASP A 1131 -4.11 -38.76 -54.41
C ASP A 1131 -3.24 -37.72 -55.16
N ILE A 1132 -3.05 -36.56 -54.54
CA ILE A 1132 -2.08 -35.55 -54.98
C ILE A 1132 -0.70 -36.01 -54.51
N ASN A 1133 0.01 -36.72 -55.39
CA ASN A 1133 1.41 -37.08 -55.21
C ASN A 1133 2.30 -35.83 -55.24
N VAL A 1134 2.45 -35.16 -54.09
CA VAL A 1134 3.45 -34.11 -53.88
C VAL A 1134 4.82 -34.80 -53.83
N PRO A 1135 5.77 -34.51 -54.76
CA PRO A 1135 7.10 -35.10 -54.69
C PRO A 1135 7.86 -34.61 -53.46
N GLU A 1136 8.56 -35.51 -52.76
CA GLU A 1136 9.31 -35.25 -51.51
C GLU A 1136 10.42 -34.17 -51.63
N ASN A 1137 10.69 -33.66 -52.83
CA ASN A 1137 11.83 -32.80 -53.15
C ASN A 1137 11.43 -31.42 -53.73
N ILE A 1138 10.24 -30.90 -53.39
CA ILE A 1138 9.93 -29.49 -53.67
C ILE A 1138 10.58 -28.62 -52.60
N ASP A 1139 11.54 -27.78 -53.01
CA ASP A 1139 12.07 -26.71 -52.17
C ASP A 1139 11.00 -25.63 -52.00
N LEU A 1140 10.29 -25.69 -50.87
CA LEU A 1140 9.22 -24.77 -50.52
C LEU A 1140 9.70 -23.41 -50.00
N SER A 1141 11.01 -23.18 -49.84
CA SER A 1141 11.54 -21.90 -49.33
C SER A 1141 11.10 -20.72 -50.22
N GLY A 1142 11.27 -20.85 -51.54
CA GLY A 1142 10.81 -19.86 -52.52
C GLY A 1142 9.28 -19.81 -52.72
N VAL A 1143 8.54 -20.78 -52.17
CA VAL A 1143 7.06 -20.77 -52.14
C VAL A 1143 6.57 -20.00 -50.92
N ASN A 1144 7.18 -20.21 -49.75
CA ASN A 1144 6.90 -19.44 -48.54
C ASN A 1144 7.21 -17.95 -48.75
N ASP A 1145 8.38 -17.62 -49.30
CA ASP A 1145 8.74 -16.22 -49.65
C ASP A 1145 7.74 -15.58 -50.63
N ALA A 1146 7.16 -16.35 -51.56
CA ALA A 1146 6.18 -15.85 -52.51
C ALA A 1146 4.77 -15.70 -51.89
N ILE A 1147 4.42 -16.57 -50.94
CA ILE A 1147 3.18 -16.57 -50.19
C ILE A 1147 3.15 -15.41 -49.18
N ASP A 1148 4.21 -15.25 -48.39
CA ASP A 1148 4.36 -14.18 -47.38
C ASP A 1148 4.25 -12.76 -47.97
N ASN A 1149 4.63 -12.59 -49.24
CA ASN A 1149 4.52 -11.29 -49.93
C ASN A 1149 3.11 -10.97 -50.49
N TYR A 1150 2.18 -11.92 -50.53
CA TYR A 1150 0.94 -11.82 -51.35
C TYR A 1150 -0.39 -12.15 -50.64
N PHE A 1151 -0.39 -12.35 -49.32
CA PHE A 1151 -1.58 -12.69 -48.51
C PHE A 1151 -2.69 -11.62 -48.47
N GLY A 1152 -3.49 -11.45 -49.54
CA GLY A 1152 -4.85 -10.89 -49.38
C GLY A 1152 -5.44 -10.03 -50.50
N TYR A 1153 -5.20 -10.31 -51.78
CA TYR A 1153 -5.92 -9.63 -52.87
C TYR A 1153 -6.74 -10.60 -53.74
N PRO A 1154 -8.09 -10.51 -53.77
CA PRO A 1154 -8.93 -11.40 -54.59
C PRO A 1154 -8.67 -11.32 -56.10
N GLY A 1155 -8.09 -10.22 -56.59
CA GLY A 1155 -7.83 -9.97 -58.03
C GLY A 1155 -6.36 -10.05 -58.48
N GLY A 1156 -5.41 -10.41 -57.61
CA GLY A 1156 -3.97 -10.34 -57.93
C GLY A 1156 -3.41 -11.56 -58.72
N THR A 1157 -4.14 -12.66 -58.73
CA THR A 1157 -3.68 -14.00 -59.14
C THR A 1157 -3.21 -14.10 -60.60
N VAL A 1158 -3.89 -13.40 -61.53
CA VAL A 1158 -3.60 -13.50 -62.97
C VAL A 1158 -2.25 -12.88 -63.35
N SER A 1159 -1.86 -11.77 -62.73
CA SER A 1159 -0.60 -11.08 -63.05
C SER A 1159 0.62 -11.79 -62.45
N ALA A 1160 0.49 -12.36 -61.25
CA ALA A 1160 1.55 -13.13 -60.61
C ALA A 1160 1.84 -14.45 -61.35
N ALA A 1161 0.81 -15.18 -61.76
CA ALA A 1161 0.95 -16.40 -62.57
C ALA A 1161 1.71 -16.14 -63.88
N ASN A 1162 1.44 -15.02 -64.55
CA ASN A 1162 2.13 -14.64 -65.79
C ASN A 1162 3.61 -14.26 -65.57
N GLY A 1163 3.95 -13.63 -64.44
CA GLY A 1163 5.34 -13.31 -64.11
C GLY A 1163 6.17 -14.57 -63.77
N PHE A 1164 5.61 -15.46 -62.94
CA PHE A 1164 6.29 -16.69 -62.52
C PHE A 1164 6.49 -17.67 -63.70
N ALA A 1165 5.51 -17.76 -64.60
CA ALA A 1165 5.60 -18.55 -65.84
C ALA A 1165 6.67 -18.05 -66.82
N GLN A 1166 7.01 -16.75 -66.80
CA GLN A 1166 8.11 -16.19 -67.60
C GLN A 1166 9.49 -16.50 -66.99
N GLN A 1167 9.59 -16.61 -65.66
CA GLN A 1167 10.85 -16.77 -64.95
C GLN A 1167 11.31 -18.24 -64.85
N TYR A 1168 10.38 -19.20 -64.82
CA TYR A 1168 10.69 -20.64 -64.68
C TYR A 1168 10.00 -21.53 -65.74
N PRO A 1169 10.48 -21.54 -67.01
CA PRO A 1169 9.81 -22.24 -68.12
C PRO A 1169 9.68 -23.76 -67.98
N VAL A 1170 10.42 -24.38 -67.07
CA VAL A 1170 10.40 -25.84 -66.84
C VAL A 1170 9.12 -26.29 -66.11
N LEU A 1171 8.51 -25.41 -65.31
CA LEU A 1171 7.25 -25.69 -64.59
C LEU A 1171 6.03 -25.71 -65.53
N VAL A 1172 6.14 -25.16 -66.74
CA VAL A 1172 5.04 -24.97 -67.71
C VAL A 1172 4.45 -26.30 -68.25
N LYS A 1173 5.02 -27.46 -67.91
CA LYS A 1173 4.53 -28.78 -68.34
C LYS A 1173 3.60 -29.50 -67.36
N ARG A 1174 3.25 -28.90 -66.21
CA ARG A 1174 2.13 -29.37 -65.39
C ARG A 1174 1.16 -28.22 -65.11
N ASN A 1175 -0.10 -28.56 -65.37
CA ASN A 1175 -1.27 -27.72 -65.58
C ASN A 1175 -1.41 -26.49 -64.67
N TRP A 1176 -1.89 -25.40 -65.29
CA TRP A 1176 -2.42 -24.14 -64.73
C TRP A 1176 -3.26 -24.26 -63.43
N TRP A 1177 -3.83 -25.44 -63.19
CA TRP A 1177 -4.60 -25.82 -62.01
C TRP A 1177 -3.81 -25.76 -60.69
N GLU A 1178 -2.51 -26.13 -60.68
CA GLU A 1178 -1.74 -26.23 -59.42
C GLU A 1178 -1.44 -24.84 -58.82
N THR A 1179 -1.17 -23.82 -59.65
CA THR A 1179 -0.96 -22.44 -59.18
C THR A 1179 -2.23 -21.81 -58.60
N PHE A 1180 -3.42 -22.21 -59.08
CA PHE A 1180 -4.71 -21.70 -58.60
C PHE A 1180 -5.10 -22.28 -57.24
N GLN A 1181 -4.62 -23.50 -56.92
CA GLN A 1181 -4.82 -24.13 -55.60
C GLN A 1181 -4.07 -23.39 -54.49
N ILE A 1182 -2.86 -22.87 -54.76
CA ILE A 1182 -2.03 -22.15 -53.79
C ILE A 1182 -2.73 -20.88 -53.26
N ALA A 1183 -3.41 -20.13 -54.13
CA ALA A 1183 -4.16 -18.93 -53.72
C ALA A 1183 -5.45 -19.25 -52.93
N ARG A 1184 -6.05 -20.43 -53.16
CA ARG A 1184 -7.23 -20.90 -52.40
C ARG A 1184 -6.84 -21.44 -51.02
N TYR A 1185 -5.66 -22.04 -50.91
CA TYR A 1185 -4.99 -22.42 -49.66
C TYR A 1185 -4.85 -21.22 -48.71
N SER A 1186 -4.44 -20.06 -49.23
CA SER A 1186 -4.24 -18.83 -48.43
C SER A 1186 -5.52 -18.41 -47.68
N VAL A 1187 -6.69 -18.49 -48.32
CA VAL A 1187 -7.97 -18.09 -47.72
C VAL A 1187 -8.42 -19.03 -46.60
N GLY A 1188 -8.12 -20.34 -46.72
CA GLY A 1188 -8.37 -21.31 -45.65
C GLY A 1188 -7.49 -21.03 -44.42
N LEU A 1189 -6.22 -20.71 -44.64
CA LEU A 1189 -5.28 -20.32 -43.57
C LEU A 1189 -5.74 -19.06 -42.82
N THR A 1190 -6.19 -18.01 -43.53
CA THR A 1190 -6.61 -16.75 -42.87
C THR A 1190 -7.89 -16.87 -42.04
N ARG A 1191 -8.80 -17.80 -42.36
CA ARG A 1191 -10.10 -17.96 -41.67
C ARG A 1191 -10.09 -18.98 -40.53
N SER A 1192 -9.12 -19.89 -40.51
CA SER A 1192 -9.07 -20.98 -39.54
C SER A 1192 -9.07 -20.44 -38.10
N ALA A 1193 -9.76 -21.14 -37.19
CA ALA A 1193 -9.92 -20.76 -35.77
C ALA A 1193 -10.67 -19.42 -35.48
N HIS A 1194 -11.26 -18.78 -36.50
CA HIS A 1194 -12.06 -17.56 -36.32
C HIS A 1194 -13.56 -17.84 -36.39
N PRO A 1195 -14.40 -17.04 -35.69
CA PRO A 1195 -15.84 -17.15 -35.75
C PRO A 1195 -16.42 -16.95 -37.16
N THR A 1196 -17.53 -17.61 -37.45
CA THR A 1196 -18.36 -17.32 -38.63
C THR A 1196 -19.12 -16.00 -38.46
N VAL A 1197 -19.85 -15.58 -39.50
CA VAL A 1197 -20.77 -14.42 -39.40
C VAL A 1197 -21.83 -14.65 -38.32
N ALA A 1198 -22.35 -15.87 -38.15
CA ALA A 1198 -23.20 -16.24 -37.00
C ALA A 1198 -22.50 -16.07 -35.65
N GLY A 1199 -21.24 -16.52 -35.52
CA GLY A 1199 -20.46 -16.34 -34.29
C GLY A 1199 -20.21 -14.86 -33.94
N PHE A 1200 -19.81 -14.04 -34.92
CA PHE A 1200 -19.59 -12.61 -34.72
C PHE A 1200 -20.87 -11.82 -34.40
N LYS A 1201 -22.03 -12.26 -34.90
CA LYS A 1201 -23.34 -11.74 -34.51
C LYS A 1201 -23.64 -11.97 -33.03
N THR A 1202 -23.28 -13.12 -32.47
CA THR A 1202 -23.38 -13.41 -31.03
C THR A 1202 -22.45 -12.51 -30.22
N ILE A 1203 -21.16 -12.39 -30.60
CA ILE A 1203 -20.21 -11.48 -29.94
C ILE A 1203 -20.73 -10.02 -29.97
N LYS A 1204 -21.25 -9.55 -31.11
CA LYS A 1204 -21.87 -8.22 -31.25
C LYS A 1204 -23.10 -8.05 -30.36
N GLN A 1205 -23.91 -9.10 -30.15
CA GLN A 1205 -25.05 -9.06 -29.25
C GLN A 1205 -24.59 -8.85 -27.80
N ASN A 1206 -23.64 -9.63 -27.31
CA ASN A 1206 -23.16 -9.55 -25.92
C ASN A 1206 -22.43 -8.23 -25.65
N LEU A 1207 -21.67 -7.74 -26.63
CA LEU A 1207 -21.04 -6.43 -26.59
C LEU A 1207 -22.09 -5.29 -26.51
N CYS A 1208 -23.16 -5.37 -27.30
CA CYS A 1208 -24.29 -4.42 -27.24
C CYS A 1208 -24.99 -4.45 -25.87
N ILE A 1209 -25.21 -5.64 -25.29
CA ILE A 1209 -25.77 -5.82 -23.95
C ILE A 1209 -24.87 -5.17 -22.88
N ALA A 1210 -23.55 -5.39 -22.94
CA ALA A 1210 -22.58 -4.80 -22.03
C ALA A 1210 -22.55 -3.26 -22.12
N ILE A 1211 -22.54 -2.70 -23.32
CA ILE A 1211 -22.56 -1.25 -23.57
C ILE A 1211 -23.84 -0.61 -23.00
N CYS A 1212 -25.03 -1.16 -23.29
CA CYS A 1212 -26.28 -0.63 -22.71
C CYS A 1212 -26.38 -0.85 -21.19
N SER A 1213 -25.75 -1.90 -20.64
CA SER A 1213 -25.69 -2.13 -19.20
C SER A 1213 -24.80 -1.12 -18.46
N ARG A 1214 -23.79 -0.57 -19.15
CA ARG A 1214 -22.88 0.48 -18.66
C ARG A 1214 -23.45 1.89 -18.82
N PHE A 1215 -24.11 2.19 -19.95
CA PHE A 1215 -24.64 3.52 -20.28
C PHE A 1215 -26.17 3.57 -20.22
N ARG A 1216 -26.74 3.27 -19.05
CA ARG A 1216 -28.20 3.07 -18.86
C ARG A 1216 -29.05 4.33 -19.05
N SER A 1217 -28.44 5.50 -19.19
CA SER A 1217 -29.13 6.78 -19.47
C SER A 1217 -29.48 7.03 -20.92
N ILE A 1218 -28.85 6.30 -21.85
CA ILE A 1218 -29.07 6.53 -23.27
C ILE A 1218 -30.52 6.13 -23.59
N PRO A 1219 -31.35 7.00 -24.21
CA PRO A 1219 -32.76 6.71 -24.43
C PRO A 1219 -33.04 5.41 -25.21
N THR A 1220 -32.12 4.99 -26.10
CA THR A 1220 -32.21 3.71 -26.82
C THR A 1220 -31.92 2.48 -25.93
N CYS A 1221 -31.20 2.63 -24.82
CA CYS A 1221 -31.03 1.61 -23.79
C CYS A 1221 -32.15 1.66 -22.71
N GLN A 1222 -32.96 2.72 -22.65
CA GLN A 1222 -34.02 2.91 -21.64
C GLN A 1222 -35.43 2.49 -22.06
N GLN A 1223 -35.72 2.38 -23.36
CA GLN A 1223 -37.11 2.16 -23.82
C GLN A 1223 -37.60 0.74 -23.50
N ASN A 1224 -38.37 0.67 -22.40
CA ASN A 1224 -39.08 -0.49 -21.84
C ASN A 1224 -38.18 -1.48 -21.08
N GLY A 1225 -37.98 -1.21 -19.79
CA GLY A 1225 -37.29 -2.11 -18.86
C GLY A 1225 -38.00 -3.45 -18.68
N ALA A 1226 -37.58 -4.46 -19.45
CA ALA A 1226 -37.74 -5.88 -19.15
C ALA A 1226 -36.87 -6.79 -20.03
N ASN A 1227 -36.48 -6.39 -21.25
CA ASN A 1227 -35.72 -7.28 -22.14
C ASN A 1227 -34.73 -6.52 -23.04
N ILE A 1228 -33.45 -6.53 -22.66
CA ILE A 1228 -32.37 -5.84 -23.38
C ILE A 1228 -31.98 -6.61 -24.67
N GLU A 1229 -32.22 -7.92 -24.72
CA GLU A 1229 -31.93 -8.81 -25.86
C GLU A 1229 -32.77 -8.46 -27.09
N SER A 1230 -33.99 -7.93 -26.91
CA SER A 1230 -34.88 -7.57 -28.03
C SER A 1230 -34.40 -6.35 -28.82
N TRP A 1231 -33.55 -5.51 -28.23
CA TRP A 1231 -32.98 -4.31 -28.86
C TRP A 1231 -31.50 -4.47 -29.26
N CYS A 1232 -30.82 -5.49 -28.72
CA CYS A 1232 -29.56 -6.01 -29.22
C CYS A 1232 -29.78 -7.34 -29.98
N PRO A 1233 -30.56 -7.40 -31.08
CA PRO A 1233 -30.86 -8.66 -31.74
C PRO A 1233 -29.59 -9.25 -32.39
N ARG A 1234 -29.52 -10.59 -32.34
CA ARG A 1234 -28.45 -11.40 -32.96
C ARG A 1234 -28.47 -11.29 -34.50
N ASN A 1235 -29.65 -11.13 -35.11
CA ASN A 1235 -29.81 -10.81 -36.54
C ASN A 1235 -30.55 -9.46 -36.69
N GLY A 1236 -30.02 -8.52 -37.47
CA GLY A 1236 -30.70 -7.23 -37.69
C GLY A 1236 -29.87 -6.19 -38.42
#